data_AF-A0A3F3PMI1-F1
#
_entry.id   AF-A0A3F3PMI1-F1
#
_cell.length_a   1.000
_cell.length_b   1.000
_cell.length_c   1.000
_cell.angle_alpha   90.00
_cell.angle_beta   90.00
_cell.angle_gamma   90.00
#
_symmetry.space_group_name_H-M   'P 1'
#
loop_
_entity.id
_entity.type
_entity.pdbx_description
1 polymer ?
#
loop_
_entity_poly.entity_id
_entity_poly.type
_entity_poly.pdbx_seq_one_letter_code
_entity_poly.pdbx_strand_id
1 'polypeptide(L)'
;MHPPPMPRPHSDRSSHTVSKWTTPIPQCSLPRFVFGSPRRSLSSRKILIDADSPDTRALSLAEYRLLSARVAVGLQKMGVNPKDRVLCVTSNALCYPALLMGTVMAGCIFASGQPALNQAEFHRLISFSKPSVIFASRATLPVALQAARMANHPDDRIFVFDDDILDGCGEPEGPIQHWQTMVASEWEGSRFWYPTVISSQEYNSTIMLLFTSGTTGEPKGVELSHRNYIAAAMGYIRRISSHPAWKYSPRLGGPENVRVLGSLAINHSVGQRSYCAIFPRMGVPLYLMRRNDFRSICEAVERFQITDAIIRSSVLTSMAKNAPVCRQYDLSCLRRVEACAAPMSQFTKFKLESLGIGYVARAWGLTETGTITGPDPLRPPKSETVGQLNATYEGKVTDSSDPSLTLKTGEVGDIWIRTPGSTRGYWNNPAATEQVMGAGGWISTGDVGYVDDEGNWYIVDRKKDLIKVNGSHVSPVEIESVLLQHPHVCDVGVIGVAVNEDEGPRAYIQTYPKTSVSAEEIHELISEKLPPYKRLSGGISFIEKIPRNASGKVLRSELRQLAISELGDYLGNYHGTMVYNITEKETQPTIWSHINGSEGDILDRYCISELCKGWPVYRDASEWNHYRHLFVDKGAFVFTTWSGGLPIDDFIKTSIKGRANGDHIMHRENGTLVDLNPTTSRAIGKMKATITQRFNWDGGGDWKVVYIKLFYEKDRVTPADGQTVPKFDRAELEKYPKGYQYLAVAQAKLGHPILNDLPTMNNKAFYKLYEAMDAWMEARPVGDLLEIPKEASPRY
;
A
#
# COMPACT_ATOMS: atom_id res chain seq x y z
N MET A 1 -4.80 -6.63 -3.05
CA MET A 1 -5.13 -6.26 -4.45
C MET A 1 -4.64 -7.35 -5.38
N HIS A 2 -5.51 -8.23 -5.85
CA HIS A 2 -5.07 -9.05 -6.98
C HIS A 2 -4.68 -8.10 -8.11
N PRO A 3 -3.56 -8.34 -8.81
CA PRO A 3 -3.26 -7.61 -10.04
C PRO A 3 -4.48 -7.73 -10.96
N PRO A 4 -4.79 -6.70 -11.76
CA PRO A 4 -5.81 -6.86 -12.79
C PRO A 4 -5.45 -8.09 -13.63
N PRO A 5 -6.46 -8.86 -14.09
CA PRO A 5 -6.22 -10.13 -14.76
C PRO A 5 -5.30 -9.88 -15.96
N MET A 6 -4.38 -10.82 -16.20
CA MET A 6 -3.47 -10.74 -17.35
C MET A 6 -4.32 -10.54 -18.61
N PRO A 7 -4.03 -9.50 -19.40
CA PRO A 7 -4.84 -9.22 -20.57
C PRO A 7 -4.78 -10.40 -21.53
N ARG A 8 -5.93 -10.73 -22.14
CA ARG A 8 -5.96 -11.69 -23.25
C ARG A 8 -5.85 -10.88 -24.54
N PRO A 9 -4.70 -10.89 -25.25
CA PRO A 9 -4.57 -10.19 -26.52
C PRO A 9 -5.35 -10.97 -27.59
N HIS A 10 -6.62 -10.61 -27.79
CA HIS A 10 -7.48 -11.25 -28.80
C HIS A 10 -8.15 -10.24 -29.75
N SER A 11 -7.86 -8.95 -29.60
CA SER A 11 -8.61 -7.86 -30.24
C SER A 11 -7.67 -6.89 -30.96
N ASP A 12 -7.79 -6.79 -32.28
CA ASP A 12 -7.09 -5.77 -33.09
C ASP A 12 -7.67 -4.36 -32.94
N ARG A 13 -8.63 -4.17 -32.01
CA ARG A 13 -9.28 -2.88 -31.79
C ARG A 13 -8.36 -1.94 -31.03
N SER A 14 -8.27 -0.69 -31.49
CA SER A 14 -7.58 0.38 -30.76
C SER A 14 -8.13 0.54 -29.34
N SER A 15 -7.25 0.87 -28.38
CA SER A 15 -7.62 1.22 -27.01
C SER A 15 -8.33 2.58 -26.88
N HIS A 16 -8.37 3.40 -27.94
CA HIS A 16 -9.10 4.67 -27.93
C HIS A 16 -10.59 4.42 -27.75
N THR A 17 -11.08 4.76 -26.57
CA THR A 17 -12.45 4.57 -26.14
C THR A 17 -13.11 5.92 -25.93
N VAL A 18 -14.26 6.13 -26.58
CA VAL A 18 -15.17 7.23 -26.31
C VAL A 18 -16.26 6.74 -25.37
N SER A 19 -16.60 7.51 -24.33
CA SER A 19 -17.69 7.13 -23.43
C SER A 19 -18.98 6.90 -24.23
N LYS A 20 -19.63 5.75 -23.97
CA LYS A 20 -20.98 5.46 -24.50
C LYS A 20 -22.05 6.41 -23.95
N TRP A 21 -21.71 7.22 -22.95
CA TRP A 21 -22.59 8.20 -22.33
C TRP A 21 -22.21 9.62 -22.75
N THR A 22 -23.21 10.43 -23.09
CA THR A 22 -23.04 11.86 -23.31
C THR A 22 -24.01 12.65 -22.44
N THR A 23 -23.67 13.91 -22.16
CA THR A 23 -24.54 14.84 -21.44
C THR A 23 -24.25 16.26 -21.92
N PRO A 24 -25.28 17.11 -22.09
CA PRO A 24 -25.05 18.52 -22.36
C PRO A 24 -24.38 19.17 -21.15
N ILE A 25 -23.47 20.11 -21.42
CA ILE A 25 -22.78 20.88 -20.39
C ILE A 25 -23.34 22.31 -20.44
N PRO A 26 -24.09 22.76 -19.43
CA PRO A 26 -24.71 24.07 -19.45
C PRO A 26 -23.66 25.17 -19.31
N GLN A 27 -23.66 26.12 -20.24
CA GLN A 27 -22.86 27.35 -20.14
C GLN A 27 -23.48 28.28 -19.11
N CYS A 28 -23.07 28.16 -17.86
CA CYS A 28 -23.55 28.99 -16.76
C CYS A 28 -22.50 29.10 -15.64
N SER A 29 -22.72 30.04 -14.73
CA SER A 29 -21.90 30.14 -13.51
C SER A 29 -22.17 28.96 -12.58
N LEU A 30 -21.21 28.63 -11.72
CA LEU A 30 -21.34 27.54 -10.76
C LEU A 30 -22.50 27.76 -9.77
N PRO A 31 -22.74 28.98 -9.24
CA PRO A 31 -23.95 29.29 -8.49
C PRO A 31 -25.25 29.03 -9.28
N ARG A 32 -25.30 29.43 -10.56
CA ARG A 32 -26.45 29.17 -11.43
C ARG A 32 -26.66 27.69 -11.70
N PHE A 33 -25.58 26.92 -11.80
CA PHE A 33 -25.61 25.47 -11.91
C PHE A 33 -26.21 24.84 -10.65
N VAL A 34 -25.80 25.21 -9.45
CA VAL A 34 -26.32 24.56 -8.23
C VAL A 34 -27.72 25.04 -7.87
N PHE A 35 -27.93 26.35 -7.85
CA PHE A 35 -29.14 26.96 -7.29
C PHE A 35 -30.19 27.36 -8.32
N GLY A 36 -29.87 27.28 -9.61
CA GLY A 36 -30.75 27.83 -10.63
C GLY A 36 -30.75 29.37 -10.65
N SER A 37 -31.83 29.98 -11.14
CA SER A 37 -31.95 31.45 -11.17
C SER A 37 -31.87 32.01 -9.74
N PRO A 38 -31.23 33.15 -9.51
CA PRO A 38 -31.12 33.70 -8.15
C PRO A 38 -32.50 34.11 -7.59
N ARG A 39 -33.52 34.27 -8.44
CA ARG A 39 -34.92 34.52 -8.04
C ARG A 39 -35.77 33.26 -7.89
N ARG A 40 -35.23 32.08 -8.23
CA ARG A 40 -35.97 30.82 -8.13
C ARG A 40 -36.28 30.53 -6.65
N SER A 41 -37.51 30.13 -6.36
CA SER A 41 -37.84 29.53 -5.06
C SER A 41 -37.19 28.15 -4.95
N LEU A 42 -36.51 27.90 -3.84
CA LEU A 42 -35.78 26.65 -3.59
C LEU A 42 -36.42 25.91 -2.43
N SER A 43 -36.28 24.59 -2.44
CA SER A 43 -36.81 23.73 -1.38
C SER A 43 -36.22 24.11 -0.02
N SER A 44 -37.08 24.15 0.99
CA SER A 44 -36.73 24.28 2.42
C SER A 44 -36.38 22.93 3.06
N ARG A 45 -36.49 21.81 2.32
CA ARG A 45 -36.02 20.50 2.79
C ARG A 45 -34.52 20.58 3.08
N LYS A 46 -34.11 20.14 4.28
CA LYS A 46 -32.71 20.03 4.68
C LYS A 46 -32.00 18.99 3.81
N ILE A 47 -30.84 19.36 3.26
CA ILE A 47 -30.07 18.53 2.31
C ILE A 47 -28.58 18.45 2.64
N LEU A 48 -28.03 19.42 3.37
CA LEU A 48 -26.69 19.35 3.93
C LEU A 48 -26.86 19.20 5.43
N ILE A 49 -26.50 18.06 5.99
CA ILE A 49 -26.81 17.68 7.37
C ILE A 49 -25.49 17.32 8.06
N ASP A 50 -25.23 17.89 9.24
CA ASP A 50 -24.13 17.42 10.09
C ASP A 50 -24.51 16.06 10.68
N ALA A 51 -23.71 15.02 10.43
CA ALA A 51 -23.97 13.68 10.96
C ALA A 51 -23.89 13.61 12.50
N ASP A 52 -23.08 14.48 13.13
CA ASP A 52 -22.93 14.52 14.58
C ASP A 52 -24.08 15.31 15.24
N SER A 53 -24.65 16.31 14.56
CA SER A 53 -25.70 17.20 15.08
C SER A 53 -26.84 17.45 14.06
N PRO A 54 -27.54 16.39 13.60
CA PRO A 54 -28.44 16.48 12.45
C PRO A 54 -29.70 17.31 12.69
N ASP A 55 -30.14 17.43 13.95
CA ASP A 55 -31.37 18.13 14.33
C ASP A 55 -31.16 19.65 14.46
N THR A 56 -29.94 20.07 14.79
CA THR A 56 -29.59 21.48 15.02
C THR A 56 -28.78 22.07 13.86
N ARG A 57 -27.88 21.29 13.26
CA ARG A 57 -26.96 21.74 12.20
C ARG A 57 -27.32 21.10 10.87
N ALA A 58 -28.22 21.76 10.15
CA ALA A 58 -28.60 21.37 8.79
C ALA A 58 -29.03 22.56 7.93
N LEU A 59 -28.65 22.53 6.65
CA LEU A 59 -28.99 23.52 5.64
C LEU A 59 -29.85 22.92 4.53
N SER A 60 -30.93 23.61 4.21
CA SER A 60 -31.68 23.45 2.97
C SER A 60 -30.94 24.10 1.79
N LEU A 61 -31.40 23.83 0.57
CA LEU A 61 -30.82 24.46 -0.62
C LEU A 61 -31.06 25.99 -0.63
N ALA A 62 -32.17 26.45 -0.05
CA ALA A 62 -32.47 27.87 0.12
C ALA A 62 -31.54 28.56 1.11
N GLU A 63 -31.32 27.96 2.29
CA GLU A 63 -30.42 28.49 3.32
C GLU A 63 -28.96 28.44 2.87
N TYR A 64 -28.54 27.37 2.17
CA TYR A 64 -27.23 27.30 1.54
C TYR A 64 -27.01 28.47 0.57
N ARG A 65 -27.94 28.71 -0.37
CA ARG A 65 -27.85 29.87 -1.29
C ARG A 65 -27.78 31.20 -0.54
N LEU A 66 -28.61 31.37 0.49
CA LEU A 66 -28.67 32.60 1.27
C LEU A 66 -27.36 32.86 2.01
N LEU A 67 -26.81 31.85 2.69
CA LEU A 67 -25.54 31.97 3.39
C LEU A 67 -24.39 32.27 2.42
N SER A 68 -24.36 31.64 1.23
CA SER A 68 -23.41 31.98 0.18
C SER A 68 -23.51 33.44 -0.29
N ALA A 69 -24.74 33.92 -0.51
CA ALA A 69 -24.96 35.31 -0.87
C ALA A 69 -24.48 36.29 0.24
N ARG A 70 -24.73 35.95 1.51
CA ARG A 70 -24.26 36.74 2.66
C ARG A 70 -22.74 36.77 2.75
N VAL A 71 -22.07 35.66 2.46
CA VAL A 71 -20.60 35.60 2.32
C VAL A 71 -20.12 36.51 1.18
N ALA A 72 -20.78 36.45 0.02
CA ALA A 72 -20.37 37.25 -1.14
C ALA A 72 -20.43 38.76 -0.84
N VAL A 73 -21.53 39.22 -0.23
CA VAL A 73 -21.68 40.62 0.21
C VAL A 73 -20.64 40.98 1.28
N GLY A 74 -20.37 40.07 2.23
CA GLY A 74 -19.34 40.25 3.24
C GLY A 74 -17.95 40.50 2.64
N LEU A 75 -17.54 39.65 1.70
CA LEU A 75 -16.26 39.80 1.00
C LEU A 75 -16.18 41.13 0.23
N GLN A 76 -17.27 41.54 -0.43
CA GLN A 76 -17.34 42.82 -1.14
C GLN A 76 -17.21 44.02 -0.20
N LYS A 77 -17.89 43.99 0.96
CA LYS A 77 -17.77 45.04 1.99
C LYS A 77 -16.38 45.16 2.58
N MET A 78 -15.66 44.04 2.67
CA MET A 78 -14.26 44.02 3.07
C MET A 78 -13.31 44.55 1.97
N GLY A 79 -13.82 44.94 0.80
CA GLY A 79 -13.01 45.40 -0.32
C GLY A 79 -12.19 44.30 -1.00
N VAL A 80 -12.62 43.03 -0.90
CA VAL A 80 -12.01 41.92 -1.65
C VAL A 80 -12.43 42.04 -3.11
N ASN A 81 -11.45 42.11 -4.02
CA ASN A 81 -11.72 42.39 -5.42
C ASN A 81 -12.07 41.13 -6.22
N PRO A 82 -12.79 41.24 -7.35
CA PRO A 82 -12.93 40.13 -8.28
C PRO A 82 -11.59 39.52 -8.64
N LYS A 83 -11.59 38.20 -8.82
CA LYS A 83 -10.41 37.33 -8.95
C LYS A 83 -9.57 37.17 -7.70
N ASP A 84 -9.81 37.90 -6.62
CA ASP A 84 -9.08 37.71 -5.37
C ASP A 84 -9.18 36.29 -4.82
N ARG A 85 -8.10 35.78 -4.22
CA ARG A 85 -8.07 34.42 -3.69
C ARG A 85 -8.56 34.46 -2.26
N VAL A 86 -9.51 33.59 -1.96
CA VAL A 86 -10.00 33.34 -0.61
C VAL A 86 -9.54 31.95 -0.22
N LEU A 87 -8.61 31.85 0.73
CA LEU A 87 -8.03 30.58 1.15
C LEU A 87 -8.80 30.02 2.34
N CYS A 88 -9.23 28.76 2.26
CA CYS A 88 -9.84 28.04 3.37
C CYS A 88 -9.03 26.78 3.72
N VAL A 89 -8.63 26.65 4.98
CA VAL A 89 -7.89 25.49 5.51
C VAL A 89 -8.64 24.95 6.72
N THR A 90 -9.44 23.91 6.47
CA THR A 90 -10.32 23.30 7.47
C THR A 90 -10.53 21.82 7.20
N SER A 91 -10.99 21.09 8.21
CA SER A 91 -11.56 19.76 8.07
C SER A 91 -12.97 19.83 7.46
N ASN A 92 -13.72 18.73 7.48
CA ASN A 92 -15.12 18.78 7.09
C ASN A 92 -15.90 19.75 8.00
N ALA A 93 -16.55 20.73 7.37
CA ALA A 93 -17.39 21.74 7.99
C ALA A 93 -18.63 21.96 7.10
N LEU A 94 -19.81 22.02 7.71
CA LEU A 94 -21.09 22.14 7.02
C LEU A 94 -21.23 23.47 6.27
N CYS A 95 -20.58 24.53 6.74
CA CYS A 95 -20.56 25.86 6.13
C CYS A 95 -19.54 26.01 4.99
N TYR A 96 -18.63 25.06 4.79
CA TYR A 96 -17.62 25.11 3.71
C TYR A 96 -18.23 25.27 2.31
N PRO A 97 -19.30 24.54 1.92
CA PRO A 97 -20.02 24.80 0.68
C PRO A 97 -20.45 26.25 0.53
N ALA A 98 -20.97 26.85 1.60
CA ALA A 98 -21.48 28.21 1.60
C ALA A 98 -20.37 29.24 1.37
N LEU A 99 -19.24 29.09 2.06
CA LEU A 99 -18.04 29.91 1.86
C LEU A 99 -17.54 29.81 0.41
N LEU A 100 -17.42 28.59 -0.13
CA LEU A 100 -16.96 28.36 -1.49
C LEU A 100 -17.87 29.04 -2.52
N MET A 101 -19.17 28.82 -2.44
CA MET A 101 -20.13 29.44 -3.36
C MET A 101 -20.18 30.95 -3.20
N GLY A 102 -20.06 31.46 -1.98
CA GLY A 102 -20.04 32.89 -1.70
C GLY A 102 -18.81 33.58 -2.30
N THR A 103 -17.63 32.96 -2.19
CA THR A 103 -16.41 33.41 -2.88
C THR A 103 -16.62 33.47 -4.39
N VAL A 104 -17.18 32.42 -5.01
CA VAL A 104 -17.44 32.41 -6.46
C VAL A 104 -18.50 33.44 -6.85
N MET A 105 -19.54 33.62 -6.03
CA MET A 105 -20.57 34.64 -6.22
C MET A 105 -20.00 36.07 -6.17
N ALA A 106 -19.02 36.33 -5.31
CA ALA A 106 -18.29 37.60 -5.24
C ALA A 106 -17.37 37.85 -6.46
N GLY A 107 -17.22 36.87 -7.36
CA GLY A 107 -16.29 36.92 -8.49
C GLY A 107 -14.84 36.58 -8.11
N CYS A 108 -14.60 36.15 -6.87
CA CYS A 108 -13.32 35.74 -6.33
C CYS A 108 -12.99 34.28 -6.69
N ILE A 109 -11.74 33.88 -6.43
CA ILE A 109 -11.22 32.52 -6.64
C ILE A 109 -11.12 31.82 -5.29
N PHE A 110 -11.81 30.70 -5.13
CA PHE A 110 -11.74 29.91 -3.91
C PHE A 110 -10.51 29.01 -3.90
N ALA A 111 -9.63 29.13 -2.91
CA ALA A 111 -8.47 28.27 -2.74
C ALA A 111 -8.68 27.36 -1.52
N SER A 112 -8.32 26.07 -1.65
CA SER A 112 -8.45 25.12 -0.55
C SER A 112 -7.12 24.51 -0.15
N GLY A 113 -6.88 24.40 1.17
CA GLY A 113 -5.77 23.66 1.74
C GLY A 113 -6.20 22.44 2.57
N GLN A 114 -5.26 21.53 2.81
CA GLN A 114 -5.45 20.41 3.74
C GLN A 114 -5.27 20.86 5.19
N PRO A 115 -6.03 20.33 6.17
CA PRO A 115 -5.95 20.81 7.55
C PRO A 115 -4.64 20.40 8.27
N ALA A 116 -4.01 19.29 7.85
CA ALA A 116 -2.77 18.80 8.46
C ALA A 116 -1.52 19.38 7.77
N LEU A 117 -1.41 20.70 7.68
CA LEU A 117 -0.23 21.39 7.15
C LEU A 117 0.69 21.77 8.31
N ASN A 118 1.99 21.58 8.13
CA ASN A 118 2.98 22.23 8.99
C ASN A 118 3.14 23.72 8.59
N GLN A 119 3.87 24.48 9.42
CA GLN A 119 4.08 25.91 9.22
C GLN A 119 4.68 26.24 7.85
N ALA A 120 5.68 25.48 7.39
CA ALA A 120 6.34 25.73 6.11
C ALA A 120 5.41 25.45 4.92
N GLU A 121 4.64 24.37 4.98
CA GLU A 121 3.66 24.03 3.94
C GLU A 121 2.53 25.05 3.88
N PHE A 122 2.03 25.52 5.02
CA PHE A 122 1.02 26.58 5.08
C PHE A 122 1.57 27.89 4.53
N HIS A 123 2.80 28.28 4.93
CA HIS A 123 3.45 29.48 4.40
C HIS A 123 3.56 29.41 2.87
N ARG A 124 4.05 28.30 2.31
CA ARG A 124 4.10 28.09 0.85
C ARG A 124 2.73 28.23 0.21
N LEU A 125 1.68 27.69 0.83
CA LEU A 125 0.30 27.82 0.34
C LEU A 125 -0.14 29.29 0.27
N ILE A 126 0.17 30.10 1.29
CA ILE A 126 -0.09 31.55 1.29
C ILE A 126 0.74 32.24 0.19
N SER A 127 2.04 31.98 0.12
CA SER A 127 2.93 32.60 -0.86
C SER A 127 2.51 32.30 -2.31
N PHE A 128 2.02 31.09 -2.57
CA PHE A 128 1.67 30.64 -3.91
C PHE A 128 0.27 31.10 -4.32
N SER A 129 -0.71 31.01 -3.43
CA SER A 129 -2.10 31.41 -3.71
C SER A 129 -2.32 32.92 -3.58
N LYS A 130 -1.49 33.63 -2.81
CA LYS A 130 -1.61 35.07 -2.50
C LYS A 130 -3.06 35.44 -2.13
N PRO A 131 -3.58 34.87 -1.03
CA PRO A 131 -4.95 35.11 -0.63
C PRO A 131 -5.12 36.54 -0.11
N SER A 132 -6.29 37.12 -0.35
CA SER A 132 -6.72 38.39 0.27
C SER A 132 -7.40 38.15 1.61
N VAL A 133 -7.93 36.94 1.84
CA VAL A 133 -8.57 36.51 3.11
C VAL A 133 -8.23 35.04 3.38
N ILE A 134 -7.97 34.70 4.64
CA ILE A 134 -7.70 33.34 5.10
C ILE A 134 -8.77 32.91 6.13
N PHE A 135 -9.36 31.74 5.89
CA PHE A 135 -10.26 31.06 6.81
C PHE A 135 -9.57 29.82 7.36
N ALA A 136 -9.39 29.75 8.67
CA ALA A 136 -8.76 28.62 9.35
C ALA A 136 -9.66 28.10 10.47
N SER A 137 -9.81 26.78 10.57
CA SER A 137 -10.45 26.17 11.74
C SER A 137 -9.66 26.46 13.01
N ARG A 138 -10.28 26.40 14.18
CA ARG A 138 -9.58 26.55 15.47
C ARG A 138 -8.34 25.66 15.58
N ALA A 139 -8.46 24.41 15.12
CA ALA A 139 -7.34 23.45 15.12
C ALA A 139 -6.17 23.88 14.23
N THR A 140 -6.42 24.59 13.13
CA THR A 140 -5.39 25.00 12.16
C THR A 140 -4.94 26.45 12.33
N LEU A 141 -5.67 27.24 13.12
CA LEU A 141 -5.43 28.66 13.31
C LEU A 141 -4.03 28.98 13.86
N PRO A 142 -3.47 28.28 14.88
CA PRO A 142 -2.14 28.60 15.37
C PRO A 142 -1.06 28.52 14.29
N VAL A 143 -1.11 27.49 13.44
CA VAL A 143 -0.18 27.31 12.32
C VAL A 143 -0.43 28.35 11.22
N ALA A 144 -1.70 28.65 10.93
CA ALA A 144 -2.09 29.67 9.96
C ALA A 144 -1.55 31.05 10.34
N LEU A 145 -1.65 31.46 11.61
CA LEU A 145 -1.14 32.75 12.09
C LEU A 145 0.37 32.85 11.99
N GLN A 146 1.08 31.79 12.35
CA GLN A 146 2.54 31.74 12.20
C GLN A 146 2.96 31.88 10.72
N ALA A 147 2.31 31.14 9.83
CA ALA A 147 2.56 31.21 8.40
C ALA A 147 2.17 32.56 7.79
N ALA A 148 1.06 33.16 8.23
CA ALA A 148 0.60 34.46 7.78
C ALA A 148 1.59 35.57 8.14
N ARG A 149 2.12 35.57 9.37
CA ARG A 149 3.16 36.52 9.80
C ARG A 149 4.42 36.41 8.94
N MET A 150 4.86 35.19 8.62
CA MET A 150 6.01 34.98 7.72
C MET A 150 5.75 35.53 6.31
N ALA A 151 4.50 35.44 5.83
CA ALA A 151 4.09 35.94 4.52
C ALA A 151 3.71 37.43 4.53
N ASN A 152 3.82 38.13 5.66
CA ASN A 152 3.30 39.49 5.88
C ASN A 152 1.80 39.63 5.51
N HIS A 153 1.00 38.59 5.75
CA HIS A 153 -0.44 38.62 5.57
C HIS A 153 -1.10 39.24 6.82
N PRO A 154 -2.02 40.21 6.67
CA PRO A 154 -2.53 40.98 7.79
C PRO A 154 -3.53 40.17 8.64
N ASP A 155 -3.39 40.26 9.96
CA ASP A 155 -4.18 39.48 10.92
C ASP A 155 -5.69 39.78 10.85
N ASP A 156 -6.08 41.00 10.46
CA ASP A 156 -7.49 41.42 10.27
C ASP A 156 -8.16 40.83 9.00
N ARG A 157 -7.39 40.10 8.20
CA ARG A 157 -7.86 39.31 7.03
C ARG A 157 -7.88 37.81 7.31
N ILE A 158 -7.70 37.41 8.57
CA ILE A 158 -7.76 36.02 9.01
C ILE A 158 -8.99 35.83 9.89
N PHE A 159 -9.74 34.76 9.66
CA PHE A 159 -10.93 34.45 10.43
C PHE A 159 -10.91 33.01 10.95
N VAL A 160 -11.42 32.84 12.18
CA VAL A 160 -11.81 31.53 12.70
C VAL A 160 -12.99 31.03 11.88
N PHE A 161 -12.88 29.82 11.34
CA PHE A 161 -13.88 29.21 10.47
C PHE A 161 -14.35 27.85 11.00
N ASP A 162 -15.58 27.82 11.51
CA ASP A 162 -16.30 26.62 11.88
C ASP A 162 -17.82 26.80 11.65
N ASP A 163 -18.60 25.84 12.13
CA ASP A 163 -20.04 25.78 11.91
C ASP A 163 -20.86 26.51 12.98
N ASP A 164 -20.23 27.16 13.97
CA ASP A 164 -20.92 27.78 15.10
C ASP A 164 -21.77 28.99 14.68
N ILE A 165 -21.54 29.54 13.47
CA ILE A 165 -22.44 30.53 12.86
C ILE A 165 -23.88 30.02 12.72
N LEU A 166 -24.07 28.70 12.56
CA LEU A 166 -25.40 28.11 12.38
C LEU A 166 -26.21 28.16 13.66
N ASP A 167 -25.52 28.16 14.80
CA ASP A 167 -26.10 28.30 16.13
C ASP A 167 -26.10 29.77 16.61
N GLY A 168 -25.50 30.67 15.81
CA GLY A 168 -25.36 32.09 16.13
C GLY A 168 -24.32 32.40 17.22
N CYS A 169 -23.49 31.42 17.61
CA CYS A 169 -22.57 31.49 18.75
C CYS A 169 -21.09 31.45 18.32
N GLY A 170 -20.77 31.99 17.15
CA GLY A 170 -19.40 32.02 16.66
C GLY A 170 -18.51 33.01 17.43
N GLU A 171 -17.63 32.49 18.28
CA GLU A 171 -16.75 33.29 19.15
C GLU A 171 -15.35 33.53 18.56
N PRO A 172 -14.70 34.68 18.83
CA PRO A 172 -13.31 34.91 18.42
C PRO A 172 -12.34 33.92 19.10
N GLU A 173 -11.13 33.79 18.55
CA GLU A 173 -10.01 33.10 19.19
C GLU A 173 -8.86 34.11 19.40
N GLY A 174 -8.72 34.60 20.64
CA GLY A 174 -7.80 35.70 20.93
C GLY A 174 -8.18 36.95 20.10
N PRO A 175 -7.24 37.56 19.36
CA PRO A 175 -7.53 38.75 18.54
C PRO A 175 -8.27 38.41 17.24
N ILE A 176 -8.30 37.14 16.84
CA ILE A 176 -8.83 36.72 15.53
C ILE A 176 -10.33 36.55 15.62
N GLN A 177 -11.05 37.31 14.81
CA GLN A 177 -12.51 37.28 14.79
C GLN A 177 -13.05 36.00 14.17
N HIS A 178 -14.21 35.56 14.62
CA HIS A 178 -14.96 34.52 13.94
C HIS A 178 -15.55 35.05 12.63
N TRP A 179 -15.59 34.23 11.58
CA TRP A 179 -16.07 34.65 10.26
C TRP A 179 -17.51 35.17 10.25
N GLN A 180 -18.34 34.81 11.25
CA GLN A 180 -19.68 35.36 11.44
C GLN A 180 -19.71 36.90 11.45
N THR A 181 -18.65 37.56 11.92
CA THR A 181 -18.57 39.03 11.95
C THR A 181 -18.50 39.66 10.55
N MET A 182 -17.99 38.92 9.56
CA MET A 182 -17.89 39.40 8.18
C MET A 182 -19.10 38.99 7.32
N VAL A 183 -19.88 38.00 7.75
CA VAL A 183 -21.04 37.51 7.01
C VAL A 183 -22.16 38.56 7.07
N ALA A 184 -22.61 39.02 5.90
CA ALA A 184 -23.65 40.05 5.82
C ALA A 184 -24.99 39.59 6.44
N SER A 185 -25.90 40.53 6.69
CA SER A 185 -27.24 40.20 7.21
C SER A 185 -28.07 39.41 6.20
N GLU A 186 -29.09 38.69 6.66
CA GLU A 186 -30.01 37.96 5.77
C GLU A 186 -30.72 38.89 4.77
N TRP A 187 -31.08 40.09 5.22
CA TRP A 187 -31.70 41.10 4.34
C TRP A 187 -30.78 41.45 3.17
N GLU A 188 -29.49 41.71 3.44
CA GLU A 188 -28.52 42.04 2.40
C GLU A 188 -28.27 40.84 1.46
N GLY A 189 -28.09 39.65 2.02
CA GLY A 189 -27.91 38.42 1.23
C GLY A 189 -29.11 38.11 0.34
N SER A 190 -30.34 38.34 0.82
CA SER A 190 -31.57 38.09 0.04
C SER A 190 -31.70 38.97 -1.21
N ARG A 191 -30.99 40.11 -1.24
CA ARG A 191 -30.95 41.05 -2.35
C ARG A 191 -29.77 40.85 -3.29
N PHE A 192 -28.85 39.95 -2.96
CA PHE A 192 -27.71 39.65 -3.80
C PHE A 192 -28.14 38.82 -5.03
N TRP A 193 -27.66 39.21 -6.22
CA TRP A 193 -27.93 38.48 -7.46
C TRP A 193 -26.62 38.12 -8.17
N TYR A 194 -26.39 36.82 -8.32
CA TYR A 194 -25.33 36.33 -9.22
C TYR A 194 -25.83 36.30 -10.68
N PRO A 195 -24.92 36.45 -11.68
CA PRO A 195 -25.29 36.49 -13.09
C PRO A 195 -26.05 35.24 -13.55
N THR A 196 -27.16 35.43 -14.27
CA THR A 196 -27.95 34.34 -14.87
C THR A 196 -27.38 33.83 -16.18
N VAL A 197 -26.66 34.69 -16.89
CA VAL A 197 -25.93 34.43 -18.13
C VAL A 197 -24.53 34.96 -17.92
N ILE A 198 -23.54 34.21 -18.39
CA ILE A 198 -22.14 34.62 -18.37
C ILE A 198 -21.57 34.47 -19.77
N SER A 199 -20.65 35.34 -20.12
CA SER A 199 -19.91 35.30 -21.38
C SER A 199 -19.07 34.02 -21.48
N SER A 200 -18.64 33.66 -22.70
CA SER A 200 -17.70 32.55 -22.90
C SER A 200 -16.37 32.78 -22.17
N GLN A 201 -15.92 34.03 -22.02
CA GLN A 201 -14.70 34.35 -21.28
C GLN A 201 -14.86 34.07 -19.79
N GLU A 202 -15.96 34.53 -19.17
CA GLU A 202 -16.27 34.27 -17.77
C GLU A 202 -16.46 32.79 -17.50
N TYR A 203 -17.18 32.07 -18.39
CA TYR A 203 -17.41 30.63 -18.28
C TYR A 203 -16.11 29.81 -18.25
N ASN A 204 -15.08 30.29 -18.94
CA ASN A 204 -13.76 29.66 -18.93
C ASN A 204 -12.84 30.22 -17.83
N SER A 205 -13.24 31.24 -17.07
CA SER A 205 -12.37 31.87 -16.07
C SER A 205 -12.20 31.01 -14.81
N THR A 206 -11.01 31.06 -14.19
CA THR A 206 -10.71 30.33 -12.96
C THR A 206 -11.59 30.83 -11.81
N ILE A 207 -12.17 29.88 -11.08
CA ILE A 207 -13.01 30.09 -9.90
C ILE A 207 -12.49 29.37 -8.67
N MET A 208 -11.58 28.41 -8.86
CA MET A 208 -11.09 27.59 -7.78
C MET A 208 -9.69 27.06 -8.01
N LEU A 209 -8.92 27.02 -6.93
CA LEU A 209 -7.61 26.40 -6.84
C LEU A 209 -7.68 25.23 -5.85
N LEU A 210 -7.52 24.01 -6.36
CA LEU A 210 -7.38 22.83 -5.51
C LEU A 210 -5.91 22.42 -5.46
N PHE A 211 -5.32 22.54 -4.28
CA PHE A 211 -3.93 22.19 -4.08
C PHE A 211 -3.77 20.68 -3.91
N THR A 212 -2.90 20.10 -4.72
CA THR A 212 -2.52 18.69 -4.62
C THR A 212 -1.15 18.59 -3.96
N SER A 213 -0.99 17.61 -3.06
CA SER A 213 0.27 17.29 -2.39
C SER A 213 1.23 16.56 -3.34
N GLY A 214 1.47 17.12 -4.54
CA GLY A 214 2.14 16.48 -5.66
C GLY A 214 3.36 15.65 -5.22
N THR A 215 3.57 14.49 -5.86
CA THR A 215 4.64 13.55 -5.51
C THR A 215 6.06 14.05 -5.79
N THR A 216 6.18 15.29 -6.25
CA THR A 216 7.41 16.03 -6.51
C THR A 216 7.76 17.00 -5.38
N GLY A 217 7.02 17.01 -4.27
CA GLY A 217 7.32 17.81 -3.07
C GLY A 217 6.67 19.21 -3.05
N GLU A 218 6.55 19.89 -4.20
CA GLU A 218 5.92 21.21 -4.29
C GLU A 218 4.39 21.12 -4.51
N PRO A 219 3.57 21.88 -3.74
CA PRO A 219 2.12 21.88 -3.91
C PRO A 219 1.72 22.52 -5.24
N LYS A 220 0.90 21.81 -6.02
CA LYS A 220 0.41 22.29 -7.33
C LYS A 220 -1.06 22.69 -7.21
N GLY A 221 -1.38 23.95 -7.46
CA GLY A 221 -2.75 24.47 -7.47
C GLY A 221 -3.44 24.19 -8.81
N VAL A 222 -4.37 23.23 -8.85
CA VAL A 222 -5.13 22.90 -10.07
C VAL A 222 -6.17 23.99 -10.35
N GLU A 223 -6.15 24.55 -11.54
CA GLU A 223 -7.06 25.62 -11.95
C GLU A 223 -8.39 25.10 -12.50
N LEU A 224 -9.45 25.29 -11.72
CA LEU A 224 -10.81 24.94 -12.12
C LEU A 224 -11.60 26.17 -12.51
N SER A 225 -12.25 26.11 -13.68
CA SER A 225 -13.17 27.12 -14.19
C SER A 225 -14.62 26.70 -14.00
N HIS A 226 -15.57 27.61 -14.25
CA HIS A 226 -16.98 27.22 -14.29
C HIS A 226 -17.21 26.04 -15.24
N ARG A 227 -16.68 26.12 -16.47
CA ARG A 227 -16.81 25.09 -17.50
C ARG A 227 -16.34 23.72 -17.05
N ASN A 228 -15.07 23.59 -16.67
CA ASN A 228 -14.50 22.28 -16.39
C ASN A 228 -15.06 21.68 -15.08
N TYR A 229 -15.34 22.53 -14.09
CA TYR A 229 -16.00 22.10 -12.87
C TYR A 229 -17.39 21.53 -13.15
N ILE A 230 -18.22 22.26 -13.91
CA ILE A 230 -19.58 21.86 -14.26
C ILE A 230 -19.57 20.62 -15.16
N ALA A 231 -18.66 20.56 -16.13
CA ALA A 231 -18.52 19.42 -17.03
C ALA A 231 -18.22 18.11 -16.28
N ALA A 232 -17.23 18.13 -15.38
CA ALA A 232 -16.93 16.98 -14.53
C ALA A 232 -18.11 16.59 -13.62
N ALA A 233 -18.83 17.58 -13.07
CA ALA A 233 -20.02 17.34 -12.27
C ALA A 233 -21.15 16.69 -13.09
N MET A 234 -21.39 17.17 -14.32
CA MET A 234 -22.41 16.62 -15.22
C MET A 234 -22.08 15.19 -15.65
N GLY A 235 -20.81 14.89 -15.92
CA GLY A 235 -20.35 13.53 -16.22
C GLY A 235 -20.74 12.53 -15.13
N TYR A 236 -20.49 12.90 -13.86
CA TYR A 236 -20.88 12.10 -12.69
C TYR A 236 -22.41 12.01 -12.52
N ILE A 237 -23.11 13.16 -12.54
CA ILE A 237 -24.58 13.23 -12.41
C ILE A 237 -25.27 12.34 -13.44
N ARG A 238 -24.81 12.38 -14.70
CA ARG A 238 -25.37 11.57 -15.78
C ARG A 238 -25.23 10.08 -15.47
N ARG A 239 -24.09 9.63 -14.95
CA ARG A 239 -23.88 8.23 -14.56
C ARG A 239 -24.86 7.82 -13.46
N ILE A 240 -24.83 8.49 -12.32
CA ILE A 240 -25.64 8.09 -11.16
C ILE A 240 -27.15 8.16 -11.46
N SER A 241 -27.61 9.19 -12.18
CA SER A 241 -29.02 9.36 -12.55
C SER A 241 -29.50 8.36 -13.60
N SER A 242 -28.58 7.68 -14.29
CA SER A 242 -28.93 6.62 -15.25
C SER A 242 -29.23 5.30 -14.55
N HIS A 243 -28.78 5.11 -13.31
CA HIS A 243 -29.01 3.89 -12.54
C HIS A 243 -30.52 3.76 -12.20
N PRO A 244 -31.14 2.57 -12.35
CA PRO A 244 -32.57 2.39 -12.12
C PRO A 244 -33.05 2.84 -10.73
N ALA A 245 -32.24 2.60 -9.69
CA ALA A 245 -32.53 3.03 -8.32
C ALA A 245 -32.48 4.56 -8.08
N TRP A 246 -31.91 5.32 -9.01
CA TRP A 246 -31.93 6.80 -9.00
C TRP A 246 -33.01 7.36 -9.94
N LYS A 247 -33.68 6.49 -10.71
CA LYS A 247 -34.91 6.80 -11.42
C LYS A 247 -36.09 6.48 -10.51
N TYR A 248 -37.20 7.18 -10.69
CA TYR A 248 -38.45 6.81 -10.04
C TYR A 248 -38.83 5.37 -10.44
N SER A 249 -38.93 4.49 -9.45
CA SER A 249 -39.40 3.11 -9.61
C SER A 249 -40.52 2.84 -8.60
N PRO A 250 -41.68 2.29 -9.02
CA PRO A 250 -42.75 1.90 -8.10
C PRO A 250 -42.33 0.89 -7.02
N ARG A 251 -41.24 0.12 -7.25
CA ARG A 251 -40.72 -0.88 -6.30
C ARG A 251 -39.59 -0.36 -5.38
N LEU A 252 -38.85 0.67 -5.81
CA LEU A 252 -37.65 1.17 -5.11
C LEU A 252 -37.80 2.62 -4.60
N GLY A 253 -38.88 3.31 -4.99
CA GLY A 253 -39.10 4.74 -4.84
C GLY A 253 -38.34 5.57 -5.88
N GLY A 254 -38.33 6.90 -5.72
CA GLY A 254 -37.51 7.83 -6.49
C GLY A 254 -36.29 8.39 -5.75
N PRO A 255 -35.66 9.45 -6.28
CA PRO A 255 -34.55 10.16 -5.64
C PRO A 255 -34.85 10.60 -4.21
N GLU A 256 -36.13 10.76 -3.83
CA GLU A 256 -36.53 11.11 -2.47
C GLU A 256 -36.04 10.13 -1.39
N ASN A 257 -35.74 8.89 -1.76
CA ASN A 257 -35.27 7.82 -0.87
C ASN A 257 -33.73 7.67 -0.84
N VAL A 258 -33.00 8.46 -1.63
CA VAL A 258 -31.54 8.41 -1.65
C VAL A 258 -31.00 9.27 -0.50
N ARG A 259 -30.09 8.71 0.29
CA ARG A 259 -29.36 9.40 1.35
C ARG A 259 -27.87 9.10 1.21
N VAL A 260 -27.06 10.14 1.12
CA VAL A 260 -25.63 10.03 0.85
C VAL A 260 -24.81 10.34 2.09
N LEU A 261 -23.76 9.55 2.32
CA LEU A 261 -22.78 9.83 3.37
C LEU A 261 -21.59 10.64 2.82
N GLY A 262 -21.30 11.77 3.45
CA GLY A 262 -20.16 12.64 3.17
C GLY A 262 -18.96 12.31 4.06
N SER A 263 -18.25 11.21 3.78
CA SER A 263 -17.13 10.73 4.61
C SER A 263 -15.73 11.17 4.11
N LEU A 264 -15.63 11.69 2.89
CA LEU A 264 -14.37 12.17 2.31
C LEU A 264 -14.02 13.57 2.81
N ALA A 265 -12.76 13.95 2.66
CA ALA A 265 -12.33 15.31 2.95
C ALA A 265 -12.94 16.29 1.93
N ILE A 266 -13.66 17.30 2.43
CA ILE A 266 -14.41 18.28 1.63
C ILE A 266 -13.52 19.23 0.83
N ASN A 267 -12.24 19.32 1.19
CA ASN A 267 -11.20 20.10 0.51
C ASN A 267 -10.55 19.37 -0.67
N HIS A 268 -10.87 18.10 -0.89
CA HIS A 268 -10.36 17.31 -2.02
C HIS A 268 -11.40 17.21 -3.13
N SER A 269 -10.96 17.11 -4.39
CA SER A 269 -11.81 17.22 -5.59
C SER A 269 -13.13 16.43 -5.58
N VAL A 270 -13.11 15.18 -5.11
CA VAL A 270 -14.30 14.31 -5.04
C VAL A 270 -15.27 14.80 -3.95
N GLY A 271 -14.80 14.99 -2.72
CA GLY A 271 -15.64 15.47 -1.61
C GLY A 271 -16.17 16.87 -1.91
N GLN A 272 -15.28 17.77 -2.30
CA GLN A 272 -15.59 19.14 -2.68
C GLN A 272 -16.69 19.21 -3.75
N ARG A 273 -16.55 18.51 -4.87
CA ARG A 273 -17.54 18.55 -5.96
C ARG A 273 -18.84 17.85 -5.61
N SER A 274 -18.75 16.74 -4.90
CA SER A 274 -19.92 15.96 -4.49
C SER A 274 -20.79 16.74 -3.50
N TYR A 275 -20.15 17.31 -2.47
CA TYR A 275 -20.84 17.92 -1.34
C TYR A 275 -21.23 19.37 -1.60
N CYS A 276 -20.41 20.12 -2.33
CA CYS A 276 -20.71 21.54 -2.58
C CYS A 276 -21.61 21.77 -3.79
N ALA A 277 -21.66 20.85 -4.76
CA ALA A 277 -22.35 21.08 -6.02
C ALA A 277 -23.27 19.95 -6.48
N ILE A 278 -22.79 18.71 -6.58
CA ILE A 278 -23.54 17.61 -7.21
C ILE A 278 -24.79 17.25 -6.40
N PHE A 279 -24.64 16.80 -5.15
CA PHE A 279 -25.78 16.37 -4.35
C PHE A 279 -26.73 17.52 -4.00
N PRO A 280 -26.25 18.74 -3.69
CA PRO A 280 -27.14 19.90 -3.55
C PRO A 280 -27.95 20.21 -4.80
N ARG A 281 -27.33 20.19 -6.00
CA ARG A 281 -28.04 20.41 -7.27
C ARG A 281 -29.11 19.35 -7.51
N MET A 282 -28.85 18.11 -7.12
CA MET A 282 -29.80 17.01 -7.22
C MET A 282 -30.87 17.03 -6.11
N GLY A 283 -30.73 17.87 -5.09
CA GLY A 283 -31.63 17.91 -3.94
C GLY A 283 -31.54 16.66 -3.05
N VAL A 284 -30.41 15.96 -3.08
CA VAL A 284 -30.19 14.73 -2.33
C VAL A 284 -29.67 15.04 -0.93
N PRO A 285 -30.28 14.49 0.14
CA PRO A 285 -29.75 14.60 1.49
C PRO A 285 -28.35 13.98 1.61
N LEU A 286 -27.42 14.80 2.09
CA LEU A 286 -26.03 14.48 2.37
C LEU A 286 -25.77 14.65 3.88
N TYR A 287 -25.31 13.57 4.50
CA TYR A 287 -24.88 13.54 5.90
C TYR A 287 -23.36 13.69 5.95
N LEU A 288 -22.87 14.89 6.23
CA LEU A 288 -21.45 15.21 6.28
C LEU A 288 -20.86 14.75 7.61
N MET A 289 -19.80 13.95 7.55
CA MET A 289 -19.12 13.45 8.75
C MET A 289 -17.87 14.26 9.06
N ARG A 290 -17.62 14.56 10.33
CA ARG A 290 -16.33 15.10 10.80
C ARG A 290 -15.33 13.98 11.08
N ARG A 291 -15.78 12.92 11.75
CA ARG A 291 -15.01 11.68 12.02
C ARG A 291 -15.31 10.64 10.95
N ASN A 292 -14.29 10.09 10.32
CA ASN A 292 -14.43 9.17 9.18
C ASN A 292 -13.72 7.82 9.39
N ASP A 293 -13.74 7.32 10.62
CA ASP A 293 -13.36 5.95 10.95
C ASP A 293 -14.49 4.94 10.66
N PHE A 294 -14.15 3.65 10.68
CA PHE A 294 -15.09 2.60 10.27
C PHE A 294 -16.31 2.47 11.19
N ARG A 295 -16.16 2.76 12.49
CA ARG A 295 -17.25 2.62 13.47
C ARG A 295 -18.25 3.74 13.28
N SER A 296 -17.77 4.98 13.22
CA SER A 296 -18.61 6.15 12.95
C SER A 296 -19.39 6.01 11.63
N ILE A 297 -18.78 5.41 10.60
CA ILE A 297 -19.49 5.12 9.34
C ILE A 297 -20.61 4.09 9.53
N CYS A 298 -20.35 2.98 10.22
CA CYS A 298 -21.38 1.96 10.44
C CYS A 298 -22.57 2.52 11.24
N GLU A 299 -22.28 3.26 12.32
CA GLU A 299 -23.28 3.96 13.14
C GLU A 299 -24.12 4.93 12.31
N ALA A 300 -23.47 5.76 11.47
CA ALA A 300 -24.17 6.70 10.61
C ALA A 300 -25.02 6.01 9.54
N VAL A 301 -24.54 4.91 8.97
CA VAL A 301 -25.27 4.12 7.97
C VAL A 301 -26.57 3.61 8.55
N GLU A 302 -26.52 2.95 9.71
CA GLU A 302 -27.68 2.41 10.40
C GLU A 302 -28.62 3.53 10.88
N ARG A 303 -28.10 4.52 11.59
CA ARG A 303 -28.88 5.62 12.18
C ARG A 303 -29.63 6.43 11.13
N PHE A 304 -28.96 6.79 10.03
CA PHE A 304 -29.51 7.67 8.99
C PHE A 304 -30.03 6.90 7.77
N GLN A 305 -29.97 5.58 7.81
CA GLN A 305 -30.43 4.70 6.74
C GLN A 305 -29.77 5.08 5.39
N ILE A 306 -28.45 5.30 5.40
CA ILE A 306 -27.67 5.75 4.24
C ILE A 306 -27.78 4.71 3.12
N THR A 307 -28.06 5.17 1.90
CA THR A 307 -28.17 4.30 0.73
C THR A 307 -26.93 4.28 -0.16
N ASP A 308 -26.19 5.38 -0.15
CA ASP A 308 -25.06 5.62 -1.04
C ASP A 308 -23.90 6.25 -0.26
N ALA A 309 -22.69 5.77 -0.51
CA ALA A 309 -21.51 6.40 0.07
C ALA A 309 -20.33 6.38 -0.91
N ILE A 310 -19.53 7.44 -0.87
CA ILE A 310 -18.19 7.42 -1.42
C ILE A 310 -17.24 7.34 -0.22
N ILE A 311 -16.45 6.28 -0.14
CA ILE A 311 -15.63 5.96 1.03
C ILE A 311 -14.19 5.70 0.58
N ARG A 312 -13.22 6.15 1.37
CA ARG A 312 -11.80 5.86 1.11
C ARG A 312 -11.54 4.35 1.22
N SER A 313 -10.78 3.81 0.27
CA SER A 313 -10.44 2.39 0.25
C SER A 313 -9.73 1.89 1.51
N SER A 314 -8.98 2.75 2.22
CA SER A 314 -8.35 2.40 3.50
C SER A 314 -9.37 2.16 4.61
N VAL A 315 -10.44 2.97 4.67
CA VAL A 315 -11.51 2.81 5.67
C VAL A 315 -12.34 1.58 5.35
N LEU A 316 -12.63 1.34 4.06
CA LEU A 316 -13.28 0.10 3.60
C LEU A 316 -12.46 -1.15 3.93
N THR A 317 -11.14 -1.07 3.80
CA THR A 317 -10.24 -2.15 4.23
C THR A 317 -10.30 -2.36 5.75
N SER A 318 -10.35 -1.29 6.53
CA SER A 318 -10.55 -1.37 7.98
C SER A 318 -11.88 -2.02 8.36
N MET A 319 -12.98 -1.66 7.68
CA MET A 319 -14.29 -2.30 7.84
C MET A 319 -14.22 -3.81 7.55
N ALA A 320 -13.56 -4.21 6.46
CA ALA A 320 -13.41 -5.62 6.10
C ALA A 320 -12.60 -6.41 7.14
N LYS A 321 -11.50 -5.84 7.64
CA LYS A 321 -10.67 -6.43 8.72
C LYS A 321 -11.46 -6.55 10.03
N ASN A 322 -12.30 -5.57 10.33
CA ASN A 322 -13.12 -5.52 11.54
C ASN A 322 -14.56 -6.03 11.32
N ALA A 323 -14.76 -6.93 10.36
CA ALA A 323 -16.08 -7.46 10.02
C ALA A 323 -16.91 -7.96 11.23
N PRO A 324 -16.35 -8.62 12.27
CA PRO A 324 -17.12 -8.99 13.46
C PRO A 324 -17.77 -7.81 14.19
N VAL A 325 -17.09 -6.65 14.23
CA VAL A 325 -17.63 -5.42 14.83
C VAL A 325 -18.68 -4.80 13.90
N CYS A 326 -18.40 -4.76 12.59
CA CYS A 326 -19.32 -4.18 11.62
C CYS A 326 -20.67 -4.93 11.55
N ARG A 327 -20.71 -6.23 11.85
CA ARG A 327 -21.94 -7.03 11.91
C ARG A 327 -22.89 -6.67 13.06
N GLN A 328 -22.45 -5.82 13.98
CA GLN A 328 -23.30 -5.31 15.07
C GLN A 328 -24.27 -4.21 14.58
N TYR A 329 -24.07 -3.70 13.36
CA TYR A 329 -24.90 -2.66 12.74
C TYR A 329 -25.65 -3.23 11.55
N ASP A 330 -26.87 -2.75 11.30
CA ASP A 330 -27.60 -3.01 10.06
C ASP A 330 -27.06 -2.14 8.91
N LEU A 331 -26.27 -2.77 8.04
CA LEU A 331 -25.71 -2.14 6.85
C LEU A 331 -26.51 -2.44 5.57
N SER A 332 -27.65 -3.13 5.66
CA SER A 332 -28.45 -3.57 4.50
C SER A 332 -29.05 -2.41 3.71
N CYS A 333 -29.24 -1.24 4.35
CA CYS A 333 -29.69 -0.03 3.68
C CYS A 333 -28.63 0.54 2.72
N LEU A 334 -27.33 0.23 2.92
CA LEU A 334 -26.23 0.73 2.11
C LEU A 334 -26.14 -0.05 0.80
N ARG A 335 -26.88 0.42 -0.19
CA ARG A 335 -27.03 -0.23 -1.50
C ARG A 335 -25.77 -0.11 -2.34
N ARG A 336 -25.03 1.01 -2.22
CA ARG A 336 -23.94 1.36 -3.13
C ARG A 336 -22.79 2.04 -2.41
N VAL A 337 -21.59 1.51 -2.63
CA VAL A 337 -20.35 2.12 -2.15
C VAL A 337 -19.37 2.29 -3.30
N GLU A 338 -18.89 3.51 -3.48
CA GLU A 338 -17.77 3.81 -4.37
C GLU A 338 -16.49 3.98 -3.55
N ALA A 339 -15.56 3.05 -3.73
CA ALA A 339 -14.22 3.07 -3.19
C ALA A 339 -13.33 4.00 -4.03
N CYS A 340 -12.66 4.94 -3.38
CA CYS A 340 -11.79 5.92 -4.05
C CYS A 340 -10.48 6.18 -3.30
N ALA A 341 -9.68 7.10 -3.85
CA ALA A 341 -8.43 7.65 -3.31
C ALA A 341 -7.22 6.68 -3.29
N ALA A 342 -7.44 5.40 -3.02
CA ALA A 342 -6.43 4.35 -3.12
C ALA A 342 -7.05 3.12 -3.75
N PRO A 343 -6.26 2.19 -4.30
CA PRO A 343 -6.87 1.01 -4.87
C PRO A 343 -7.25 0.00 -3.76
N MET A 344 -8.19 -0.89 -4.05
CA MET A 344 -8.86 -1.75 -3.07
C MET A 344 -8.79 -3.21 -3.49
N SER A 345 -8.60 -4.14 -2.56
CA SER A 345 -8.51 -5.57 -2.88
C SER A 345 -9.88 -6.19 -3.20
N GLN A 346 -9.87 -7.31 -3.93
CA GLN A 346 -11.08 -8.07 -4.20
C GLN A 346 -11.65 -8.74 -2.94
N PHE A 347 -10.76 -9.26 -2.09
CA PHE A 347 -11.14 -9.79 -0.79
C PHE A 347 -11.89 -8.75 0.06
N THR A 348 -11.39 -7.51 0.09
CA THR A 348 -12.06 -6.39 0.77
C THR A 348 -13.47 -6.18 0.22
N LYS A 349 -13.65 -6.12 -1.11
CA LYS A 349 -14.97 -6.01 -1.75
C LYS A 349 -15.92 -7.12 -1.29
N PHE A 350 -15.53 -8.38 -1.49
CA PHE A 350 -16.39 -9.52 -1.13
C PHE A 350 -16.73 -9.54 0.36
N LYS A 351 -15.74 -9.21 1.21
CA LYS A 351 -15.96 -9.17 2.65
C LYS A 351 -16.97 -8.10 3.03
N LEU A 352 -16.92 -6.92 2.41
CA LEU A 352 -17.89 -5.84 2.62
C LEU A 352 -19.29 -6.21 2.12
N GLU A 353 -19.40 -6.82 0.95
CA GLU A 353 -20.68 -7.30 0.40
C GLU A 353 -21.29 -8.39 1.32
N SER A 354 -20.46 -9.22 1.95
CA SER A 354 -20.91 -10.20 2.95
C SER A 354 -21.43 -9.59 4.26
N LEU A 355 -21.26 -8.28 4.48
CA LEU A 355 -21.85 -7.53 5.59
C LEU A 355 -23.26 -7.00 5.28
N GLY A 356 -23.82 -7.33 4.10
CA GLY A 356 -25.14 -6.86 3.67
C GLY A 356 -25.10 -5.59 2.81
N ILE A 357 -23.91 -5.05 2.50
CA ILE A 357 -23.74 -3.92 1.58
C ILE A 357 -24.07 -4.39 0.15
N GLY A 358 -24.93 -3.64 -0.55
CA GLY A 358 -25.48 -4.06 -1.85
C GLY A 358 -24.42 -4.33 -2.92
N TYR A 359 -23.60 -3.33 -3.25
CA TYR A 359 -22.38 -3.53 -4.03
C TYR A 359 -21.28 -2.55 -3.64
N VAL A 360 -20.03 -2.99 -3.80
CA VAL A 360 -18.85 -2.12 -3.65
C VAL A 360 -18.11 -2.04 -4.97
N ALA A 361 -18.03 -0.84 -5.54
CA ALA A 361 -17.34 -0.54 -6.79
C ALA A 361 -16.12 0.35 -6.56
N ARG A 362 -15.16 0.34 -7.47
CA ARG A 362 -14.06 1.33 -7.49
C ARG A 362 -14.40 2.46 -8.44
N ALA A 363 -13.93 3.66 -8.10
CA ALA A 363 -13.94 4.81 -8.98
C ALA A 363 -12.53 5.39 -9.07
N TRP A 364 -12.14 5.86 -10.26
CA TRP A 364 -10.85 6.48 -10.51
C TRP A 364 -11.03 7.89 -11.08
N GLY A 365 -10.09 8.76 -10.74
CA GLY A 365 -10.15 10.18 -11.05
C GLY A 365 -8.92 10.92 -10.57
N LEU A 366 -8.77 12.13 -11.11
CA LEU A 366 -7.71 13.06 -10.80
C LEU A 366 -8.32 14.42 -10.40
N THR A 367 -7.54 15.26 -9.73
CA THR A 367 -8.01 16.63 -9.43
C THR A 367 -8.18 17.43 -10.73
N GLU A 368 -7.29 17.16 -11.69
CA GLU A 368 -7.15 17.76 -13.01
C GLU A 368 -8.32 17.43 -13.95
N THR A 369 -9.02 16.31 -13.76
CA THR A 369 -10.09 15.86 -14.67
C THR A 369 -11.39 15.53 -13.96
N GLY A 370 -11.41 15.53 -12.63
CA GLY A 370 -12.51 15.00 -11.83
C GLY A 370 -12.57 13.47 -11.85
N THR A 371 -13.74 12.91 -11.52
CA THR A 371 -13.95 11.46 -11.55
C THR A 371 -14.03 11.00 -13.01
N ILE A 372 -13.06 10.21 -13.44
CA ILE A 372 -12.93 9.74 -14.83
C ILE A 372 -13.82 8.53 -15.06
N THR A 373 -13.79 7.55 -14.15
CA THR A 373 -14.55 6.31 -14.28
C THR A 373 -15.42 6.01 -13.06
N GLY A 374 -16.36 5.09 -13.25
CA GLY A 374 -17.00 4.36 -12.17
C GLY A 374 -17.91 3.25 -12.70
N PRO A 375 -18.71 2.61 -11.83
CA PRO A 375 -19.48 1.43 -12.21
C PRO A 375 -20.47 1.74 -13.33
N ASP A 376 -20.69 0.78 -14.23
CA ASP A 376 -21.78 0.87 -15.20
C ASP A 376 -23.10 0.98 -14.42
N PRO A 377 -23.90 2.05 -14.61
CA PRO A 377 -25.14 2.22 -13.86
C PRO A 377 -26.20 1.17 -14.18
N LEU A 378 -26.04 0.38 -15.24
CA LEU A 378 -26.98 -0.64 -15.69
C LEU A 378 -26.50 -2.08 -15.44
N ARG A 379 -25.29 -2.28 -14.92
CA ARG A 379 -24.70 -3.60 -14.73
C ARG A 379 -24.00 -3.71 -13.39
N PRO A 380 -24.02 -4.87 -12.71
CA PRO A 380 -23.22 -5.08 -11.52
C PRO A 380 -21.74 -4.82 -11.79
N PRO A 381 -21.02 -4.16 -10.87
CA PRO A 381 -19.61 -3.85 -11.07
C PRO A 381 -18.77 -5.12 -11.09
N LYS A 382 -17.94 -5.27 -12.13
CA LYS A 382 -16.88 -6.27 -12.15
C LYS A 382 -15.86 -6.00 -11.05
N SER A 383 -15.21 -7.07 -10.64
CA SER A 383 -14.45 -7.13 -9.40
C SER A 383 -13.07 -6.46 -9.46
N GLU A 384 -12.45 -6.29 -10.63
CA GLU A 384 -11.06 -5.83 -10.73
C GLU A 384 -10.92 -4.46 -11.42
N THR A 385 -12.00 -3.96 -12.01
CA THR A 385 -12.01 -2.71 -12.78
C THR A 385 -12.23 -1.47 -11.90
N VAL A 386 -11.77 -0.32 -12.39
CA VAL A 386 -12.18 1.02 -11.92
C VAL A 386 -13.44 1.55 -12.64
N GLY A 387 -14.07 0.72 -13.47
CA GLY A 387 -15.31 0.98 -14.17
C GLY A 387 -15.13 1.53 -15.57
N GLN A 388 -16.17 2.17 -16.08
CA GLN A 388 -16.22 2.73 -17.44
C GLN A 388 -16.13 4.26 -17.41
N LEU A 389 -15.73 4.85 -18.54
CA LEU A 389 -15.64 6.32 -18.68
C LEU A 389 -16.99 6.99 -18.39
N ASN A 390 -16.96 8.03 -17.55
CA ASN A 390 -18.09 8.91 -17.31
C ASN A 390 -18.50 9.65 -18.60
N ALA A 391 -19.71 10.22 -18.59
CA ALA A 391 -20.25 10.85 -19.78
C ALA A 391 -19.37 11.99 -20.29
N THR A 392 -19.17 12.09 -21.61
CA THR A 392 -18.31 13.09 -22.29
C THR A 392 -16.80 12.94 -22.06
N TYR A 393 -16.34 11.79 -21.55
CA TYR A 393 -14.92 11.45 -21.46
C TYR A 393 -14.50 10.58 -22.64
N GLU A 394 -13.26 10.75 -23.03
CA GLU A 394 -12.52 9.88 -23.93
C GLU A 394 -11.23 9.44 -23.25
N GLY A 395 -10.79 8.22 -23.53
CA GLY A 395 -9.56 7.66 -23.01
C GLY A 395 -8.83 6.89 -24.08
N LYS A 396 -7.50 6.85 -24.00
CA LYS A 396 -6.66 5.97 -24.82
C LYS A 396 -5.46 5.49 -24.02
N VAL A 397 -4.88 4.37 -24.45
CA VAL A 397 -3.65 3.82 -23.89
C VAL A 397 -2.56 3.95 -24.94
N THR A 398 -1.40 4.48 -24.57
CA THR A 398 -0.26 4.65 -25.49
C THR A 398 0.94 3.85 -25.03
N ASP A 399 1.85 3.56 -25.97
CA ASP A 399 3.13 2.96 -25.65
C ASP A 399 3.92 3.89 -24.70
N SER A 400 4.56 3.32 -23.69
CA SER A 400 5.33 4.08 -22.69
C SER A 400 6.60 4.71 -23.27
N SER A 401 7.14 4.13 -24.35
CA SER A 401 8.33 4.60 -25.08
C SER A 401 7.98 5.58 -26.21
N ASP A 402 6.77 5.47 -26.78
CA ASP A 402 6.26 6.37 -27.81
C ASP A 402 4.77 6.76 -27.58
N PRO A 403 4.51 7.92 -26.97
CA PRO A 403 3.14 8.42 -26.74
C PRO A 403 2.31 8.68 -28.00
N SER A 404 2.92 8.69 -29.19
CA SER A 404 2.20 8.81 -30.46
C SER A 404 1.49 7.51 -30.86
N LEU A 405 2.00 6.36 -30.39
CA LEU A 405 1.46 5.05 -30.69
C LEU A 405 0.34 4.70 -29.72
N THR A 406 -0.90 4.68 -30.21
CA THR A 406 -2.05 4.19 -29.44
C THR A 406 -2.08 2.66 -29.49
N LEU A 407 -2.04 2.03 -28.33
CA LEU A 407 -2.04 0.57 -28.18
C LEU A 407 -3.41 -0.05 -28.48
N LYS A 408 -3.44 -1.36 -28.63
CA LYS A 408 -4.67 -2.17 -28.80
C LYS A 408 -5.37 -2.38 -27.46
N THR A 409 -6.64 -2.78 -27.54
CA THR A 409 -7.45 -3.15 -26.37
C THR A 409 -6.79 -4.32 -25.63
N GLY A 410 -6.73 -4.23 -24.30
CA GLY A 410 -6.01 -5.16 -23.43
C GLY A 410 -4.52 -4.89 -23.27
N GLU A 411 -3.88 -4.10 -24.12
CA GLU A 411 -2.44 -3.81 -23.95
C GLU A 411 -2.21 -2.77 -22.85
N VAL A 412 -1.15 -2.99 -22.06
CA VAL A 412 -0.78 -2.15 -20.92
C VAL A 412 0.11 -1.01 -21.37
N GLY A 413 -0.23 0.21 -21.01
CA GLY A 413 0.56 1.40 -21.33
C GLY A 413 0.10 2.65 -20.57
N ASP A 414 0.58 3.81 -21.02
CA ASP A 414 0.25 5.11 -20.41
C ASP A 414 -1.18 5.54 -20.72
N ILE A 415 -1.95 5.90 -19.70
CA ILE A 415 -3.35 6.31 -19.88
C ILE A 415 -3.44 7.82 -20.12
N TRP A 416 -4.12 8.19 -21.21
CA TRP A 416 -4.46 9.56 -21.55
C TRP A 416 -5.97 9.76 -21.53
N ILE A 417 -6.42 10.89 -20.99
CA ILE A 417 -7.84 11.23 -20.89
C ILE A 417 -8.12 12.58 -21.54
N ARG A 418 -9.24 12.67 -22.27
CA ARG A 418 -9.75 13.93 -22.82
C ARG A 418 -11.19 14.12 -22.39
N THR A 419 -11.50 15.29 -21.85
CA THR A 419 -12.84 15.63 -21.39
C THR A 419 -13.01 17.15 -21.35
N PRO A 420 -14.23 17.67 -21.54
CA PRO A 420 -14.53 19.06 -21.23
C PRO A 420 -14.32 19.42 -19.74
N GLY A 421 -14.22 18.41 -18.87
CA GLY A 421 -13.89 18.54 -17.44
C GLY A 421 -12.41 18.72 -17.12
N SER A 422 -11.54 18.77 -18.13
CA SER A 422 -10.10 18.96 -17.95
C SER A 422 -9.76 20.34 -17.37
N THR A 423 -8.78 20.37 -16.47
CA THR A 423 -8.21 21.56 -15.86
C THR A 423 -7.69 22.53 -16.92
N ARG A 424 -7.57 23.80 -16.56
CA ARG A 424 -6.85 24.79 -17.38
C ARG A 424 -5.34 24.62 -17.31
N GLY A 425 -4.86 23.93 -16.27
CA GLY A 425 -3.46 23.76 -15.95
C GLY A 425 -3.20 23.90 -14.46
N TYR A 426 -1.96 24.22 -14.11
CA TYR A 426 -1.55 24.54 -12.75
C TYR A 426 -1.28 26.03 -12.61
N TRP A 427 -1.83 26.61 -11.54
CA TRP A 427 -1.72 28.02 -11.20
C TRP A 427 -0.26 28.45 -11.14
N ASN A 428 0.12 29.48 -11.90
CA ASN A 428 1.48 30.02 -11.98
C ASN A 428 2.57 28.94 -12.21
N ASN A 429 2.24 27.86 -12.91
CA ASN A 429 3.20 26.78 -13.19
C ASN A 429 3.04 26.25 -14.63
N PRO A 430 3.48 27.03 -15.64
CA PRO A 430 3.39 26.63 -17.05
C PRO A 430 4.20 25.37 -17.34
N ALA A 431 5.40 25.21 -16.76
CA ALA A 431 6.23 24.03 -16.95
C ALA A 431 5.54 22.73 -16.50
N ALA A 432 4.93 22.72 -15.31
CA ALA A 432 4.17 21.55 -14.86
C ALA A 432 2.90 21.34 -15.70
N THR A 433 2.33 22.40 -16.26
CA THR A 433 1.14 22.32 -17.14
C THR A 433 1.50 21.65 -18.46
N GLU A 434 2.58 22.07 -19.11
CA GLU A 434 3.07 21.48 -20.36
C GLU A 434 3.43 20.00 -20.21
N GLN A 435 3.94 19.60 -19.03
CA GLN A 435 4.27 18.19 -18.75
C GLN A 435 3.04 17.25 -18.74
N VAL A 436 1.85 17.77 -18.44
CA VAL A 436 0.63 16.94 -18.34
C VAL A 436 -0.35 17.16 -19.48
N MET A 437 -0.28 18.30 -20.17
CA MET A 437 -1.16 18.66 -21.27
C MET A 437 -0.58 18.19 -22.61
N GLY A 438 -1.13 17.12 -23.16
CA GLY A 438 -0.82 16.63 -24.49
C GLY A 438 -1.56 17.40 -25.60
N ALA A 439 -1.11 17.21 -26.84
CA ALA A 439 -1.75 17.76 -28.03
C ALA A 439 -3.23 17.34 -28.12
N GLY A 440 -4.08 18.18 -28.72
CA GLY A 440 -5.50 17.84 -28.94
C GLY A 440 -6.39 17.77 -27.70
N GLY A 441 -5.91 18.30 -26.56
CA GLY A 441 -6.67 18.34 -25.30
C GLY A 441 -6.58 17.07 -24.45
N TRP A 442 -5.66 16.17 -24.78
CA TRP A 442 -5.35 15.00 -23.96
C TRP A 442 -4.60 15.39 -22.70
N ILE A 443 -4.94 14.78 -21.56
CA ILE A 443 -4.22 14.91 -20.30
C ILE A 443 -3.55 13.59 -19.98
N SER A 444 -2.23 13.63 -19.75
CA SER A 444 -1.50 12.50 -19.18
C SER A 444 -1.92 12.32 -17.73
N THR A 445 -2.39 11.12 -17.40
CA THR A 445 -2.84 10.82 -16.04
C THR A 445 -1.67 10.51 -15.09
N GLY A 446 -0.51 10.16 -15.66
CA GLY A 446 0.60 9.59 -14.91
C GLY A 446 0.29 8.21 -14.30
N ASP A 447 -0.79 7.57 -14.75
CA ASP A 447 -1.21 6.22 -14.39
C ASP A 447 -1.01 5.30 -15.62
N VAL A 448 -0.60 4.07 -15.37
CA VAL A 448 -0.42 3.00 -16.36
C VAL A 448 -1.55 1.99 -16.21
N GLY A 449 -2.07 1.50 -17.33
CA GLY A 449 -3.12 0.50 -17.31
C GLY A 449 -3.63 0.14 -18.69
N TYR A 450 -4.83 -0.43 -18.73
CA TYR A 450 -5.44 -0.92 -19.97
C TYR A 450 -6.97 -0.81 -19.92
N VAL A 451 -7.62 -0.98 -21.07
CA VAL A 451 -9.07 -1.09 -21.22
C VAL A 451 -9.41 -2.45 -21.84
N ASP A 452 -10.47 -3.11 -21.37
CA ASP A 452 -10.96 -4.36 -21.94
C ASP A 452 -11.98 -4.14 -23.08
N ASP A 453 -12.35 -5.23 -23.79
CA ASP A 453 -13.30 -5.17 -24.91
C ASP A 453 -14.72 -4.73 -24.53
N GLU A 454 -15.04 -4.69 -23.23
CA GLU A 454 -16.31 -4.17 -22.72
C GLU A 454 -16.25 -2.68 -22.33
N GLY A 455 -15.08 -2.04 -22.48
CA GLY A 455 -14.83 -0.65 -22.12
C GLY A 455 -14.59 -0.43 -20.63
N ASN A 456 -14.25 -1.49 -19.86
CA ASN A 456 -13.86 -1.38 -18.47
C ASN A 456 -12.36 -1.07 -18.37
N TRP A 457 -12.02 -0.11 -17.51
CA TRP A 457 -10.65 0.34 -17.32
C TRP A 457 -9.99 -0.33 -16.11
N TYR A 458 -8.71 -0.60 -16.22
CA TYR A 458 -7.90 -1.23 -15.19
C TYR A 458 -6.65 -0.40 -14.97
N ILE A 459 -6.38 -0.04 -13.71
CA ILE A 459 -5.18 0.69 -13.33
C ILE A 459 -4.18 -0.33 -12.80
N VAL A 460 -3.00 -0.38 -13.43
CA VAL A 460 -1.88 -1.22 -13.00
C VAL A 460 -1.15 -0.51 -11.87
N ASP A 461 -0.61 0.69 -12.12
CA ASP A 461 0.01 1.51 -11.08
C ASP A 461 0.25 2.96 -11.56
N ARG A 462 0.85 3.78 -10.70
CA ARG A 462 1.42 5.09 -11.06
C ARG A 462 2.70 4.89 -11.86
N LYS A 463 2.85 5.61 -12.98
CA LYS A 463 4.04 5.52 -13.86
C LYS A 463 5.36 5.67 -13.11
N LYS A 464 5.43 6.61 -12.17
CA LYS A 464 6.63 6.89 -11.35
C LYS A 464 6.84 5.95 -10.15
N ASP A 465 5.86 5.10 -9.85
CA ASP A 465 5.95 4.12 -8.78
C ASP A 465 6.25 2.72 -9.33
N LEU A 466 6.01 2.47 -10.61
CA LEU A 466 6.41 1.24 -11.30
C LEU A 466 7.91 1.02 -11.15
N ILE A 467 8.25 -0.21 -10.75
CA ILE A 467 9.60 -0.69 -10.57
C ILE A 467 10.05 -1.28 -11.90
N LYS A 468 11.16 -0.79 -12.44
CA LYS A 468 11.70 -1.27 -13.71
C LYS A 468 12.62 -2.44 -13.45
N VAL A 469 12.13 -3.66 -13.70
CA VAL A 469 12.90 -4.90 -13.50
C VAL A 469 13.09 -5.58 -14.85
N ASN A 470 14.32 -5.64 -15.35
CA ASN A 470 14.74 -6.27 -16.60
C ASN A 470 13.91 -5.78 -17.80
N GLY A 471 13.69 -4.46 -17.88
CA GLY A 471 12.85 -3.82 -18.91
C GLY A 471 11.35 -4.03 -18.74
N SER A 472 10.90 -4.75 -17.70
CA SER A 472 9.49 -4.94 -17.37
C SER A 472 9.00 -3.94 -16.33
N HIS A 473 7.74 -3.52 -16.46
CA HIS A 473 7.08 -2.69 -15.45
C HIS A 473 6.46 -3.56 -14.36
N VAL A 474 7.05 -3.55 -13.17
CA VAL A 474 6.55 -4.26 -11.99
C VAL A 474 5.77 -3.29 -11.11
N SER A 475 4.51 -3.61 -10.82
CA SER A 475 3.68 -2.81 -9.91
C SER A 475 4.03 -3.13 -8.45
N PRO A 476 4.47 -2.14 -7.66
CA PRO A 476 4.58 -2.32 -6.21
C PRO A 476 3.27 -2.81 -5.59
N VAL A 477 2.15 -2.28 -6.06
CA VAL A 477 0.83 -2.53 -5.48
C VAL A 477 0.39 -3.99 -5.66
N GLU A 478 0.77 -4.64 -6.76
CA GLU A 478 0.58 -6.08 -6.98
C GLU A 478 1.34 -6.91 -5.93
N ILE A 479 2.59 -6.56 -5.65
CA ILE A 479 3.42 -7.22 -4.64
C ILE A 479 2.86 -6.98 -3.25
N GLU A 480 2.53 -5.72 -2.92
CA GLU A 480 1.96 -5.31 -1.64
C GLU A 480 0.76 -6.17 -1.24
N SER A 481 0.01 -6.55 -2.26
CA SER A 481 -1.24 -7.25 -2.14
C SER A 481 -1.17 -8.74 -1.99
N VAL A 482 -0.08 -9.35 -2.46
CA VAL A 482 0.27 -10.71 -2.12
C VAL A 482 0.73 -10.75 -0.66
N LEU A 483 1.58 -9.81 -0.26
CA LEU A 483 2.06 -9.72 1.13
C LEU A 483 0.93 -9.51 2.15
N LEU A 484 -0.06 -8.67 1.82
CA LEU A 484 -1.24 -8.43 2.68
C LEU A 484 -2.16 -9.65 2.84
N GLN A 485 -1.93 -10.76 2.13
CA GLN A 485 -2.64 -12.02 2.36
C GLN A 485 -2.03 -12.82 3.52
N HIS A 486 -0.81 -12.50 3.95
CA HIS A 486 -0.20 -13.16 5.11
C HIS A 486 -0.96 -12.79 6.40
N PRO A 487 -1.38 -13.76 7.23
CA PRO A 487 -2.27 -13.52 8.38
C PRO A 487 -1.68 -12.59 9.44
N HIS A 488 -0.35 -12.52 9.53
CA HIS A 488 0.37 -11.71 10.50
C HIS A 488 0.88 -10.36 9.95
N VAL A 489 0.67 -10.07 8.66
CA VAL A 489 1.02 -8.78 8.06
C VAL A 489 -0.14 -7.79 8.24
N CYS A 490 0.14 -6.68 8.91
CA CYS A 490 -0.82 -5.62 9.17
C CYS A 490 -0.89 -4.62 8.01
N ASP A 491 0.26 -4.11 7.58
CA ASP A 491 0.37 -3.14 6.49
C ASP A 491 1.69 -3.34 5.74
N VAL A 492 1.76 -2.83 4.51
CA VAL A 492 2.91 -3.03 3.64
C VAL A 492 3.08 -1.84 2.69
N GLY A 493 4.33 -1.54 2.34
CA GLY A 493 4.69 -0.63 1.26
C GLY A 493 5.85 -1.19 0.44
N VAL A 494 5.72 -1.17 -0.89
CA VAL A 494 6.78 -1.65 -1.80
C VAL A 494 7.32 -0.49 -2.62
N ILE A 495 8.63 -0.49 -2.83
CA ILE A 495 9.35 0.46 -3.68
C ILE A 495 10.38 -0.27 -4.54
N GLY A 496 10.86 0.38 -5.60
CA GLY A 496 12.06 -0.05 -6.32
C GLY A 496 13.32 0.46 -5.63
N VAL A 497 14.32 -0.38 -5.53
CA VAL A 497 15.69 -0.03 -5.13
C VAL A 497 16.68 -0.56 -6.16
N ALA A 498 17.87 0.04 -6.26
CA ALA A 498 18.87 -0.44 -7.21
C ALA A 498 19.38 -1.84 -6.82
N VAL A 499 19.38 -2.77 -7.76
CA VAL A 499 19.90 -4.14 -7.63
C VAL A 499 20.59 -4.51 -8.94
N ASN A 500 21.92 -4.70 -8.92
CA ASN A 500 22.70 -5.17 -10.09
C ASN A 500 22.39 -4.42 -11.41
N GLU A 501 22.58 -3.10 -11.44
CA GLU A 501 22.29 -2.21 -12.60
C GLU A 501 20.81 -2.02 -12.96
N ASP A 502 19.91 -2.69 -12.26
CA ASP A 502 18.48 -2.69 -12.51
C ASP A 502 17.72 -2.20 -11.26
N GLU A 503 16.39 -2.12 -11.31
CA GLU A 503 15.61 -2.00 -10.08
C GLU A 503 15.14 -3.37 -9.59
N GLY A 504 15.13 -3.55 -8.27
CA GLY A 504 14.57 -4.69 -7.58
C GLY A 504 13.46 -4.27 -6.61
N PRO A 505 12.34 -5.00 -6.52
CA PRO A 505 11.32 -4.70 -5.53
C PRO A 505 11.82 -4.91 -4.09
N ARG A 506 11.69 -3.89 -3.25
CA ARG A 506 11.92 -3.96 -1.79
C ARG A 506 10.61 -3.77 -1.05
N ALA A 507 10.33 -4.63 -0.08
CA ALA A 507 9.14 -4.54 0.76
C ALA A 507 9.45 -3.99 2.15
N TYR A 508 8.64 -3.05 2.62
CA TYR A 508 8.54 -2.63 4.00
C TYR A 508 7.28 -3.23 4.61
N ILE A 509 7.42 -3.96 5.71
CA ILE A 509 6.36 -4.77 6.30
C ILE A 509 6.11 -4.32 7.74
N GLN A 510 4.85 -4.04 8.05
CA GLN A 510 4.36 -3.84 9.41
C GLN A 510 3.57 -5.08 9.83
N THR A 511 3.92 -5.69 10.96
CA THR A 511 3.20 -6.86 11.53
C THR A 511 2.15 -6.43 12.55
N TYR A 512 1.22 -7.34 12.89
CA TYR A 512 0.31 -7.08 14.02
C TYR A 512 1.08 -7.12 15.35
N PRO A 513 0.63 -6.37 16.39
CA PRO A 513 1.25 -6.40 17.71
C PRO A 513 1.39 -7.83 18.23
N LYS A 514 2.56 -8.16 18.80
CA LYS A 514 2.89 -9.49 19.37
C LYS A 514 2.88 -10.65 18.36
N THR A 515 3.01 -10.36 17.07
CA THR A 515 3.22 -11.38 16.02
C THR A 515 4.59 -11.16 15.36
N SER A 516 5.24 -12.24 14.95
CA SER A 516 6.47 -12.23 14.16
C SER A 516 6.23 -12.93 12.84
N VAL A 517 6.88 -12.43 11.78
CA VAL A 517 6.90 -13.06 10.47
C VAL A 517 8.37 -13.11 10.03
N SER A 518 8.83 -14.25 9.52
CA SER A 518 10.20 -14.38 9.03
C SER A 518 10.32 -13.88 7.59
N ALA A 519 11.53 -13.51 7.16
CA ALA A 519 11.76 -13.13 5.77
C ALA A 519 11.52 -14.32 4.81
N GLU A 520 11.82 -15.54 5.27
CA GLU A 520 11.61 -16.78 4.55
C GLU A 520 10.12 -17.03 4.27
N GLU A 521 9.25 -16.87 5.28
CA GLU A 521 7.79 -17.00 5.13
C GLU A 521 7.24 -16.03 4.06
N ILE A 522 7.77 -14.81 4.03
CA ILE A 522 7.41 -13.81 3.02
C ILE A 522 7.92 -14.20 1.63
N HIS A 523 9.17 -14.66 1.52
CA HIS A 523 9.75 -15.10 0.26
C HIS A 523 9.04 -16.34 -0.31
N GLU A 524 8.61 -17.27 0.54
CA GLU A 524 7.80 -18.43 0.16
C GLU A 524 6.44 -17.99 -0.39
N LEU A 525 5.72 -17.14 0.34
CA LEU A 525 4.43 -16.58 -0.10
C LEU A 525 4.54 -15.88 -1.46
N ILE A 526 5.58 -15.06 -1.65
CA ILE A 526 5.82 -14.35 -2.91
C ILE A 526 6.19 -15.33 -4.02
N SER A 527 7.04 -16.32 -3.75
CA SER A 527 7.49 -17.28 -4.75
C SER A 527 6.38 -18.21 -5.23
N GLU A 528 5.40 -18.52 -4.38
CA GLU A 528 4.21 -19.28 -4.71
C GLU A 528 3.25 -18.50 -5.63
N LYS A 529 3.09 -17.20 -5.40
CA LYS A 529 2.05 -16.38 -6.06
C LYS A 529 2.55 -15.55 -7.25
N LEU A 530 3.85 -15.24 -7.32
CA LEU A 530 4.41 -14.30 -8.29
C LEU A 530 5.61 -14.89 -9.08
N PRO A 531 5.75 -14.51 -10.37
CA PRO A 531 6.87 -14.93 -11.19
C PRO A 531 8.21 -14.30 -10.71
N PRO A 532 9.37 -14.90 -11.05
CA PRO A 532 10.69 -14.49 -10.54
C PRO A 532 11.00 -12.99 -10.63
N TYR A 533 10.68 -12.33 -11.74
CA TYR A 533 10.99 -10.91 -11.96
C TYR A 533 10.15 -9.95 -11.10
N LYS A 534 9.09 -10.42 -10.43
CA LYS A 534 8.29 -9.62 -9.48
C LYS A 534 8.63 -9.91 -8.02
N ARG A 535 9.62 -10.78 -7.75
CA ARG A 535 10.01 -11.16 -6.39
C ARG A 535 10.80 -10.04 -5.72
N LEU A 536 10.95 -10.14 -4.41
CA LEU A 536 11.58 -9.12 -3.57
C LEU A 536 13.13 -9.13 -3.66
N SER A 537 13.66 -8.91 -4.87
CA SER A 537 15.13 -8.87 -5.10
C SER A 537 15.81 -7.69 -4.40
N GLY A 538 15.06 -6.63 -4.06
CA GLY A 538 15.51 -5.51 -3.25
C GLY A 538 15.43 -5.73 -1.73
N GLY A 539 15.00 -6.92 -1.30
CA GLY A 539 14.94 -7.34 0.10
C GLY A 539 13.67 -6.95 0.85
N ILE A 540 13.69 -7.22 2.17
CA ILE A 540 12.58 -7.00 3.10
C ILE A 540 13.10 -6.20 4.29
N SER A 541 12.33 -5.20 4.74
CA SER A 541 12.55 -4.47 5.99
C SER A 541 11.27 -4.50 6.83
N PHE A 542 11.41 -4.79 8.13
CA PHE A 542 10.29 -4.77 9.08
C PHE A 542 10.30 -3.44 9.84
N ILE A 543 9.20 -2.69 9.76
CA ILE A 543 9.09 -1.36 10.36
C ILE A 543 7.85 -1.22 11.22
N GLU A 544 7.91 -0.33 12.21
CA GLU A 544 6.80 -0.13 13.15
C GLU A 544 5.53 0.39 12.45
N LYS A 545 5.68 1.25 11.44
CA LYS A 545 4.56 1.90 10.75
C LYS A 545 4.89 2.26 9.31
N ILE A 546 4.01 1.91 8.38
CA ILE A 546 4.12 2.34 6.98
C ILE A 546 3.77 3.84 6.86
N PRO A 547 4.62 4.67 6.24
CA PRO A 547 4.34 6.09 6.05
C PRO A 547 3.22 6.29 5.02
N ARG A 548 2.17 7.02 5.42
CA ARG A 548 1.00 7.30 4.57
C ARG A 548 0.57 8.76 4.71
N ASN A 549 0.10 9.36 3.62
CA ASN A 549 -0.44 10.71 3.64
C ASN A 549 -1.85 10.77 4.25
N ALA A 550 -2.40 11.97 4.44
CA ALA A 550 -3.75 12.16 4.99
C ALA A 550 -4.87 11.43 4.21
N SER A 551 -4.68 11.19 2.91
CA SER A 551 -5.63 10.41 2.09
C SER A 551 -5.48 8.89 2.25
N GLY A 552 -4.44 8.41 2.94
CA GLY A 552 -4.13 6.99 3.17
C GLY A 552 -3.19 6.35 2.13
N LYS A 553 -2.61 7.14 1.21
CA LYS A 553 -1.67 6.64 0.20
C LYS A 553 -0.27 6.45 0.81
N VAL A 554 0.41 5.37 0.45
CA VAL A 554 1.82 5.13 0.83
C VAL A 554 2.68 6.29 0.36
N LEU A 555 3.46 6.89 1.26
CA LEU A 555 4.44 7.92 0.96
C LEU A 555 5.75 7.25 0.52
N ARG A 556 5.76 6.76 -0.72
CA ARG A 556 6.93 6.04 -1.29
C ARG A 556 8.21 6.87 -1.32
N SER A 557 8.11 8.19 -1.33
CA SER A 557 9.27 9.09 -1.16
C SER A 557 9.95 8.89 0.20
N GLU A 558 9.18 8.75 1.28
CA GLU A 558 9.72 8.49 2.62
C GLU A 558 10.30 7.08 2.72
N LEU A 559 9.65 6.08 2.10
CA LEU A 559 10.23 4.73 2.02
C LEU A 559 11.53 4.69 1.21
N ARG A 560 11.65 5.51 0.16
CA ARG A 560 12.90 5.66 -0.61
C ARG A 560 13.99 6.33 0.23
N GLN A 561 13.66 7.36 1.01
CA GLN A 561 14.60 7.96 1.95
C GLN A 561 15.04 6.97 3.03
N LEU A 562 14.11 6.15 3.54
CA LEU A 562 14.42 5.08 4.46
C LEU A 562 15.35 4.05 3.79
N ALA A 563 15.09 3.66 2.55
CA ALA A 563 15.98 2.77 1.79
C ALA A 563 17.38 3.37 1.62
N ILE A 564 17.48 4.66 1.32
CA ILE A 564 18.76 5.38 1.25
C ILE A 564 19.50 5.30 2.59
N SER A 565 18.79 5.47 3.71
CA SER A 565 19.42 5.37 5.04
C SER A 565 19.81 3.93 5.42
N GLU A 566 19.03 2.93 5.00
CA GLU A 566 19.25 1.51 5.30
C GLU A 566 20.33 0.87 4.40
N LEU A 567 20.40 1.30 3.13
CA LEU A 567 21.25 0.71 2.10
C LEU A 567 22.44 1.60 1.68
N GLY A 568 22.45 2.88 2.11
CA GLY A 568 23.43 3.90 1.71
C GLY A 568 23.03 4.71 0.47
N ASP A 569 23.62 5.90 0.30
CA ASP A 569 23.49 6.77 -0.87
C ASP A 569 24.20 6.16 -2.10
N TYR A 570 23.57 5.19 -2.76
CA TYR A 570 24.06 4.61 -4.01
C TYR A 570 22.98 4.62 -5.10
N LEU A 571 22.49 5.83 -5.40
CA LEU A 571 21.58 6.08 -6.54
C LEU A 571 22.30 6.61 -7.80
N GLY A 572 23.62 6.48 -7.92
CA GLY A 572 24.33 6.89 -9.13
C GLY A 572 25.78 6.42 -9.23
N ASN A 573 26.04 5.63 -10.28
CA ASN A 573 27.33 5.25 -10.87
C ASN A 573 28.30 4.33 -10.10
N TYR A 574 28.83 3.41 -10.89
CA TYR A 574 29.73 2.31 -10.59
C TYR A 574 31.11 2.70 -10.08
N HIS A 575 31.55 2.05 -8.99
CA HIS A 575 32.75 1.19 -8.87
C HIS A 575 33.04 0.89 -7.40
N GLY A 576 33.19 -0.40 -7.06
CA GLY A 576 34.05 -0.85 -5.97
C GLY A 576 33.52 -0.81 -4.53
N THR A 577 33.54 -2.00 -3.91
CA THR A 577 33.78 -2.25 -2.47
C THR A 577 32.70 -1.80 -1.48
N MET A 578 31.92 -2.76 -0.96
CA MET A 578 31.18 -2.61 0.30
C MET A 578 32.17 -2.26 1.41
N VAL A 579 32.18 -1.00 1.85
CA VAL A 579 32.79 -0.58 3.11
C VAL A 579 31.66 -0.21 4.05
N TYR A 580 31.44 -1.04 5.07
CA TYR A 580 30.62 -0.67 6.23
C TYR A 580 31.55 -0.34 7.40
N ASN A 581 31.34 0.82 8.02
CA ASN A 581 32.01 1.23 9.25
C ASN A 581 31.56 0.32 10.41
N ILE A 582 32.47 -0.50 10.92
CA ILE A 582 32.27 -1.35 12.11
C ILE A 582 33.03 -0.73 13.29
N THR A 583 32.39 -0.61 14.45
CA THR A 583 33.05 -0.21 15.70
C THR A 583 33.52 -1.44 16.49
N GLU A 584 34.50 -1.26 17.39
CA GLU A 584 35.17 -2.32 18.17
C GLU A 584 34.25 -3.24 19.03
N LYS A 585 32.94 -2.99 19.05
CA LYS A 585 31.95 -3.73 19.86
C LYS A 585 31.02 -4.67 19.07
N GLU A 586 31.13 -4.71 17.74
CA GLU A 586 30.38 -5.67 16.90
C GLU A 586 31.35 -6.65 16.25
N THR A 587 31.46 -7.88 16.78
CA THR A 587 32.35 -8.92 16.24
C THR A 587 31.61 -10.01 15.48
N GLN A 588 30.80 -9.60 14.49
CA GLN A 588 30.32 -10.50 13.44
C GLN A 588 30.75 -9.98 12.07
N PRO A 589 31.67 -10.64 11.35
CA PRO A 589 31.93 -10.30 9.96
C PRO A 589 30.79 -10.80 9.07
N THR A 590 30.21 -9.88 8.31
CA THR A 590 29.11 -10.06 7.36
C THR A 590 29.62 -10.22 5.93
N ILE A 591 30.36 -11.30 5.65
CA ILE A 591 30.53 -11.95 4.32
C ILE A 591 31.24 -13.29 4.56
N TRP A 592 30.71 -14.39 4.01
CA TRP A 592 31.37 -15.69 3.96
C TRP A 592 31.57 -16.10 2.50
N SER A 593 32.80 -16.01 1.98
CA SER A 593 33.16 -16.57 0.68
C SER A 593 34.29 -17.58 0.85
N HIS A 594 34.05 -18.80 0.37
CA HIS A 594 34.98 -19.93 0.38
C HIS A 594 35.91 -19.94 -0.86
N ILE A 595 35.94 -18.84 -1.64
CA ILE A 595 36.42 -18.90 -3.04
C ILE A 595 37.58 -17.93 -3.32
N ASN A 596 38.00 -17.08 -2.36
CA ASN A 596 39.11 -16.14 -2.58
C ASN A 596 40.35 -16.49 -1.73
N GLY A 597 41.49 -16.72 -2.40
CA GLY A 597 42.80 -17.04 -1.80
C GLY A 597 43.72 -17.70 -2.84
N SER A 598 45.01 -17.88 -2.53
CA SER A 598 45.88 -18.74 -3.34
C SER A 598 45.42 -20.20 -3.28
N GLU A 599 45.89 -21.05 -4.19
CA GLU A 599 45.55 -22.48 -4.18
C GLU A 599 45.93 -23.15 -2.84
N GLY A 600 47.04 -22.73 -2.22
CA GLY A 600 47.44 -23.16 -0.88
C GLY A 600 46.49 -22.70 0.22
N ASP A 601 45.99 -21.46 0.14
CA ASP A 601 45.01 -20.92 1.10
C ASP A 601 43.68 -21.67 1.04
N ILE A 602 43.27 -22.08 -0.16
CA ILE A 602 42.06 -22.85 -0.41
C ILE A 602 42.23 -24.28 0.14
N LEU A 603 43.36 -24.92 -0.12
CA LEU A 603 43.70 -26.25 0.43
C LEU A 603 43.76 -26.25 1.97
N ASP A 604 44.41 -25.26 2.58
CA ASP A 604 44.48 -25.14 4.03
C ASP A 604 43.09 -24.92 4.66
N ARG A 605 42.25 -24.09 4.02
CA ARG A 605 40.86 -23.91 4.46
C ARG A 605 40.03 -25.17 4.32
N TYR A 606 40.21 -25.94 3.24
CA TYR A 606 39.53 -27.23 3.06
C TYR A 606 39.99 -28.25 4.10
N CYS A 607 41.29 -28.38 4.38
CA CYS A 607 41.82 -29.26 5.41
C CYS A 607 41.26 -28.92 6.80
N ILE A 608 41.20 -27.64 7.17
CA ILE A 608 40.62 -27.20 8.45
C ILE A 608 39.09 -27.39 8.47
N SER A 609 38.41 -27.22 7.34
CA SER A 609 36.96 -27.43 7.21
C SER A 609 36.60 -28.91 7.38
N GLU A 610 37.36 -29.80 6.75
CA GLU A 610 37.21 -31.25 6.90
C GLU A 610 37.61 -31.73 8.30
N LEU A 611 38.60 -31.10 8.96
CA LEU A 611 38.89 -31.38 10.37
C LEU A 611 37.74 -30.97 11.30
N CYS A 612 37.10 -29.82 11.05
CA CYS A 612 35.95 -29.36 11.85
C CYS A 612 34.69 -30.19 11.58
N LYS A 613 34.44 -30.60 10.33
CA LYS A 613 33.26 -31.40 9.92
C LYS A 613 33.42 -32.89 10.21
N GLY A 614 34.64 -33.41 10.05
CA GLY A 614 35.00 -34.81 10.28
C GLY A 614 35.17 -35.16 11.75
N TRP A 615 35.02 -34.18 12.65
CA TRP A 615 35.01 -34.46 14.08
C TRP A 615 33.77 -35.27 14.44
N PRO A 616 33.88 -36.36 15.23
CA PRO A 616 32.76 -37.23 15.49
C PRO A 616 31.70 -36.50 16.32
N VAL A 617 30.74 -35.94 15.60
CA VAL A 617 29.35 -35.71 16.01
C VAL A 617 28.99 -36.90 16.91
N TYR A 618 28.63 -36.65 18.18
CA TYR A 618 28.40 -37.66 19.25
C TYR A 618 29.59 -38.13 20.10
N ARG A 619 30.59 -37.27 20.41
CA ARG A 619 31.56 -37.55 21.48
C ARG A 619 31.41 -36.65 22.70
N ASP A 620 31.83 -37.19 23.84
CA ASP A 620 31.77 -36.53 25.14
C ASP A 620 32.79 -35.39 25.25
N ALA A 621 32.36 -34.24 25.79
CA ALA A 621 33.18 -33.03 25.91
C ALA A 621 34.45 -33.20 26.78
N SER A 622 34.56 -34.24 27.64
CA SER A 622 35.78 -34.50 28.39
C SER A 622 36.92 -35.06 27.54
N GLU A 623 36.64 -35.55 26.32
CA GLU A 623 37.65 -36.14 25.43
C GLU A 623 38.46 -35.09 24.65
N TRP A 624 38.12 -33.80 24.78
CA TRP A 624 38.84 -32.70 24.12
C TRP A 624 40.33 -32.66 24.46
N ASN A 625 40.74 -33.20 25.61
CA ASN A 625 42.15 -33.32 25.98
C ASN A 625 42.97 -34.15 24.97
N HIS A 626 42.40 -35.21 24.39
CA HIS A 626 43.11 -36.06 23.41
C HIS A 626 43.47 -35.31 22.13
N TYR A 627 42.86 -34.15 21.93
CA TYR A 627 42.89 -33.40 20.69
C TYR A 627 43.38 -31.98 20.90
N ARG A 628 43.84 -31.66 22.12
CA ARG A 628 44.34 -30.34 22.48
C ARG A 628 45.47 -29.87 21.56
N HIS A 629 46.28 -30.79 21.06
CA HIS A 629 47.39 -30.51 20.14
C HIS A 629 46.95 -29.97 18.77
N LEU A 630 45.67 -30.09 18.40
CA LEU A 630 45.11 -29.53 17.17
C LEU A 630 44.75 -28.04 17.31
N PHE A 631 44.73 -27.52 18.53
CA PHE A 631 44.40 -26.12 18.82
C PHE A 631 45.67 -25.32 19.08
N VAL A 632 45.68 -24.04 18.67
CA VAL A 632 46.80 -23.14 18.93
C VAL A 632 47.00 -22.93 20.43
N ASP A 633 48.26 -22.82 20.86
CA ASP A 633 48.61 -22.73 22.29
C ASP A 633 48.04 -21.50 22.99
N LYS A 634 47.86 -20.39 22.26
CA LYS A 634 47.25 -19.15 22.77
C LYS A 634 46.20 -18.66 21.76
N GLY A 635 45.02 -18.29 22.26
CA GLY A 635 43.94 -17.70 21.45
C GLY A 635 42.84 -18.67 20.99
N ALA A 636 42.91 -19.95 21.37
CA ALA A 636 41.82 -20.90 21.14
C ALA A 636 40.77 -20.79 22.26
N PHE A 637 39.54 -20.44 21.90
CA PHE A 637 38.43 -20.29 22.84
C PHE A 637 37.23 -21.15 22.44
N VAL A 638 36.54 -21.70 23.44
CA VAL A 638 35.25 -22.37 23.29
C VAL A 638 34.17 -21.50 23.91
N PHE A 639 33.16 -21.18 23.11
CA PHE A 639 32.02 -20.37 23.54
C PHE A 639 30.82 -21.27 23.78
N THR A 640 30.37 -21.34 25.02
CA THR A 640 29.10 -21.99 25.37
C THR A 640 28.12 -20.97 25.93
N THR A 641 26.83 -21.31 25.89
CA THR A 641 25.76 -20.48 26.44
C THR A 641 25.85 -20.26 27.95
N TRP A 642 26.57 -21.11 28.68
CA TRP A 642 26.67 -21.06 30.15
C TRP A 642 28.02 -20.54 30.66
N SER A 643 29.10 -20.68 29.89
CA SER A 643 30.44 -20.24 30.32
C SER A 643 30.90 -18.92 29.70
N GLY A 644 30.22 -18.44 28.65
CA GLY A 644 30.84 -17.48 27.74
C GLY A 644 32.07 -18.09 27.03
N GLY A 645 32.89 -17.26 26.40
CA GLY A 645 34.14 -17.69 25.76
C GLY A 645 35.21 -18.04 26.79
N LEU A 646 35.59 -19.31 26.88
CA LEU A 646 36.68 -19.78 27.74
C LEU A 646 37.89 -20.26 26.92
N PRO A 647 39.12 -20.05 27.39
CA PRO A 647 40.29 -20.70 26.80
C PRO A 647 40.09 -22.21 26.74
N ILE A 648 40.54 -22.83 25.65
CA ILE A 648 40.29 -24.26 25.40
C ILE A 648 40.78 -25.17 26.54
N ASP A 649 41.91 -24.88 27.17
CA ASP A 649 42.45 -25.66 28.29
C ASP A 649 41.57 -25.60 29.54
N ASP A 650 40.98 -24.44 29.81
CA ASP A 650 40.08 -24.25 30.94
C ASP A 650 38.71 -24.88 30.66
N PHE A 651 38.27 -24.85 29.40
CA PHE A 651 37.09 -25.57 28.94
C PHE A 651 37.26 -27.10 29.09
N ILE A 652 38.43 -27.65 28.72
CA ILE A 652 38.75 -29.09 28.87
C ILE A 652 38.69 -29.49 30.34
N LYS A 653 39.36 -28.74 31.23
CA LYS A 653 39.34 -29.01 32.68
C LYS A 653 37.92 -28.99 33.25
N THR A 654 37.12 -28.00 32.83
CA THR A 654 35.72 -27.87 33.26
C THR A 654 34.88 -29.06 32.78
N SER A 655 35.07 -29.48 31.54
CA SER A 655 34.36 -30.63 30.95
C SER A 655 34.72 -31.96 31.61
N ILE A 656 36.01 -32.19 31.94
CA ILE A 656 36.46 -33.37 32.69
C ILE A 656 35.84 -33.39 34.10
N LYS A 657 35.82 -32.24 34.79
CA LYS A 657 35.20 -32.11 36.11
C LYS A 657 33.69 -32.34 36.05
N GLY A 658 33.01 -31.83 35.02
CA GLY A 658 31.59 -32.08 34.77
C GLY A 658 31.31 -33.57 34.63
N ARG A 659 32.07 -34.28 33.78
CA ARG A 659 31.92 -35.74 33.60
C ARG A 659 32.15 -36.53 34.89
N ALA A 660 33.15 -36.16 35.69
CA ALA A 660 33.38 -36.78 36.99
C ALA A 660 32.21 -36.59 37.97
N ASN A 661 31.40 -35.54 37.78
CA ASN A 661 30.19 -35.26 38.54
C ASN A 661 28.91 -35.82 37.88
N GLY A 662 29.03 -36.61 36.81
CA GLY A 662 27.90 -37.24 36.11
C GLY A 662 27.38 -36.47 34.90
N ASP A 663 27.92 -35.29 34.56
CA ASP A 663 27.51 -34.56 33.35
C ASP A 663 28.06 -35.26 32.09
N HIS A 664 27.18 -35.87 31.29
CA HIS A 664 27.51 -36.31 29.93
C HIS A 664 27.03 -35.28 28.90
N ILE A 665 27.98 -34.72 28.14
CA ILE A 665 27.72 -33.63 27.19
C ILE A 665 28.19 -34.06 25.80
N MET A 666 27.24 -34.19 24.88
CA MET A 666 27.50 -34.46 23.46
C MET A 666 27.30 -33.21 22.61
N HIS A 667 28.24 -32.97 21.71
CA HIS A 667 28.18 -31.88 20.74
C HIS A 667 27.80 -32.39 19.35
N ARG A 668 26.90 -31.66 18.68
CA ARG A 668 26.62 -31.82 17.26
C ARG A 668 27.14 -30.60 16.49
N GLU A 669 27.94 -30.84 15.46
CA GLU A 669 28.35 -29.81 14.50
C GLU A 669 27.14 -29.40 13.65
N ASN A 670 26.90 -28.09 13.56
CA ASN A 670 25.74 -27.51 12.88
C ASN A 670 26.13 -26.43 11.85
N GLY A 671 27.42 -26.26 11.58
CA GLY A 671 27.95 -25.25 10.68
C GLY A 671 29.41 -24.92 10.99
N THR A 672 30.27 -25.16 10.01
CA THR A 672 31.70 -24.88 10.09
C THR A 672 32.00 -23.75 9.16
N LEU A 673 32.82 -22.85 9.66
CA LEU A 673 33.35 -21.74 8.93
C LEU A 673 34.87 -21.74 9.08
N VAL A 674 35.60 -21.54 7.99
CA VAL A 674 37.05 -21.39 8.05
C VAL A 674 37.45 -20.10 7.35
N ASP A 675 38.24 -19.29 8.03
CA ASP A 675 38.81 -18.06 7.49
C ASP A 675 40.35 -18.14 7.50
N LEU A 676 41.04 -17.19 6.88
CA LEU A 676 42.50 -17.07 6.98
C LEU A 676 42.83 -15.93 7.94
N ASN A 677 43.74 -16.19 8.87
CA ASN A 677 44.33 -15.10 9.64
C ASN A 677 45.22 -14.26 8.71
N PRO A 678 44.90 -12.97 8.48
CA PRO A 678 45.65 -12.15 7.53
C PRO A 678 47.05 -11.78 8.04
N THR A 679 47.33 -11.94 9.34
CA THR A 679 48.63 -11.65 9.94
C THR A 679 49.55 -12.87 9.95
N THR A 680 49.01 -14.07 10.12
CA THR A 680 49.82 -15.30 10.24
C THR A 680 49.73 -16.22 9.02
N SER A 681 48.88 -15.88 8.03
CA SER A 681 48.59 -16.69 6.84
C SER A 681 48.19 -18.14 7.15
N ARG A 682 47.58 -18.40 8.32
CA ARG A 682 47.08 -19.73 8.70
C ARG A 682 45.57 -19.74 8.70
N ALA A 683 44.97 -20.83 8.23
CA ALA A 683 43.54 -21.03 8.31
C ALA A 683 43.06 -21.20 9.76
N ILE A 684 41.98 -20.50 10.12
CA ILE A 684 41.30 -20.53 11.42
C ILE A 684 39.88 -21.03 11.20
N GLY A 685 39.55 -22.17 11.79
CA GLY A 685 38.18 -22.70 11.83
C GLY A 685 37.38 -22.14 13.00
N LYS A 686 36.16 -21.66 12.74
CA LYS A 686 35.08 -21.47 13.71
C LYS A 686 34.02 -22.53 13.45
N MET A 687 33.81 -23.39 14.42
CA MET A 687 32.76 -24.40 14.38
C MET A 687 31.59 -23.97 15.27
N LYS A 688 30.38 -23.97 14.72
CA LYS A 688 29.15 -23.84 15.49
C LYS A 688 28.68 -25.24 15.87
N ALA A 689 28.80 -25.58 17.15
CA ALA A 689 28.22 -26.78 17.70
C ALA A 689 27.02 -26.44 18.58
N THR A 690 26.02 -27.32 18.62
CA THR A 690 24.94 -27.25 19.62
C THR A 690 25.10 -28.41 20.60
N ILE A 691 24.95 -28.10 21.89
CA ILE A 691 24.85 -29.12 22.94
C ILE A 691 23.48 -29.76 22.77
N THR A 692 23.45 -31.03 22.39
CA THR A 692 22.17 -31.70 22.12
C THR A 692 21.54 -32.29 23.38
N GLN A 693 22.31 -32.74 24.37
CA GLN A 693 21.80 -33.34 25.61
C GLN A 693 22.75 -33.13 26.81
N ARG A 694 22.17 -32.93 28.01
CA ARG A 694 22.84 -32.98 29.32
C ARG A 694 22.10 -34.04 30.13
N PHE A 695 22.77 -35.15 30.47
CA PHE A 695 22.16 -36.19 31.30
C PHE A 695 22.46 -35.90 32.78
N ASN A 696 21.43 -35.77 33.60
CA ASN A 696 21.52 -36.00 35.04
C ASN A 696 20.96 -37.39 35.28
N TRP A 697 21.79 -38.31 35.77
CA TRP A 697 21.35 -39.68 36.03
C TRP A 697 21.00 -39.84 37.52
N ASP A 698 19.70 -39.77 37.81
CA ASP A 698 19.13 -39.90 39.16
C ASP A 698 18.61 -41.33 39.43
N GLY A 699 18.98 -42.32 38.61
CA GLY A 699 18.55 -43.69 38.76
C GLY A 699 17.03 -43.91 38.60
N GLY A 700 16.51 -43.83 37.37
CA GLY A 700 15.24 -44.48 37.02
C GLY A 700 14.34 -43.72 36.05
N GLY A 701 14.26 -44.20 34.81
CA GLY A 701 13.17 -43.91 33.86
C GLY A 701 13.64 -43.40 32.50
N ASP A 702 13.67 -44.26 31.49
CA ASP A 702 14.14 -43.89 30.15
C ASP A 702 13.04 -43.27 29.27
N TRP A 703 13.35 -42.09 28.77
CA TRP A 703 12.53 -41.25 27.92
C TRP A 703 12.76 -41.51 26.43
N LYS A 704 11.67 -41.37 25.66
CA LYS A 704 11.60 -41.18 24.21
C LYS A 704 12.14 -39.80 23.82
N VAL A 705 12.88 -39.70 22.70
CA VAL A 705 12.62 -38.85 21.51
C VAL A 705 13.85 -38.87 20.59
N VAL A 706 13.66 -39.24 19.31
CA VAL A 706 14.60 -38.93 18.23
C VAL A 706 13.80 -38.39 17.03
N TYR A 707 14.02 -37.11 16.69
CA TYR A 707 13.66 -36.54 15.39
C TYR A 707 14.91 -36.56 14.50
N ILE A 708 14.78 -37.06 13.27
CA ILE A 708 15.76 -36.84 12.20
C ILE A 708 15.02 -36.22 11.01
N LYS A 709 15.37 -34.98 10.66
CA LYS A 709 15.08 -34.38 9.35
C LYS A 709 16.42 -34.09 8.68
N LEU A 710 16.73 -34.91 7.66
CA LEU A 710 17.88 -34.78 6.76
C LEU A 710 17.47 -33.91 5.56
N PHE A 711 18.36 -33.02 5.11
CA PHE A 711 18.26 -32.38 3.79
C PHE A 711 19.38 -32.91 2.89
N TYR A 712 18.98 -33.52 1.78
CA TYR A 712 19.81 -33.96 0.65
C TYR A 712 19.17 -33.37 -0.61
N GLU A 713 19.96 -32.75 -1.47
CA GLU A 713 19.47 -32.14 -2.72
C GLU A 713 19.43 -33.20 -3.82
N LYS A 714 18.21 -33.60 -4.23
CA LYS A 714 17.95 -34.78 -5.08
C LYS A 714 17.99 -34.47 -6.59
N ASP A 715 18.56 -35.42 -7.34
CA ASP A 715 18.34 -35.67 -8.78
C ASP A 715 18.96 -34.75 -9.84
N ARG A 716 20.01 -33.99 -9.51
CA ARG A 716 20.78 -33.23 -10.51
C ARG A 716 22.28 -33.43 -10.34
N VAL A 717 22.97 -33.67 -11.46
CA VAL A 717 24.43 -33.56 -11.53
C VAL A 717 24.74 -32.26 -12.26
N THR A 718 25.44 -31.36 -11.60
CA THR A 718 25.73 -30.01 -12.10
C THR A 718 27.24 -29.88 -12.27
N PRO A 719 27.74 -29.30 -13.38
CA PRO A 719 29.18 -29.19 -13.61
C PRO A 719 29.75 -28.19 -12.62
N ALA A 720 30.79 -28.60 -11.88
CA ALA A 720 31.47 -27.70 -10.95
C ALA A 720 32.22 -26.57 -11.67
N ASP A 721 32.61 -26.80 -12.93
CA ASP A 721 33.33 -25.86 -13.81
C ASP A 721 32.43 -25.16 -14.83
N GLY A 722 31.12 -25.45 -14.82
CA GLY A 722 30.17 -24.94 -15.81
C GLY A 722 30.25 -25.59 -17.20
N GLN A 723 31.16 -26.55 -17.44
CA GLN A 723 31.45 -27.05 -18.78
C GLN A 723 31.04 -28.51 -19.00
N THR A 724 31.29 -29.45 -18.06
CA THR A 724 30.96 -30.87 -18.30
C THR A 724 30.47 -31.63 -17.07
N VAL A 725 29.46 -32.51 -17.28
CA VAL A 725 28.99 -33.48 -16.27
C VAL A 725 29.11 -34.90 -16.79
N PRO A 726 29.39 -35.89 -15.92
CA PRO A 726 29.36 -37.30 -16.29
C PRO A 726 27.99 -37.69 -16.86
N LYS A 727 27.97 -38.33 -18.02
CA LYS A 727 26.75 -38.90 -18.60
C LYS A 727 26.51 -40.27 -17.98
N PHE A 728 25.37 -40.43 -17.33
CA PHE A 728 24.91 -41.71 -16.79
C PHE A 728 23.91 -42.32 -17.77
N ASP A 729 24.09 -43.61 -18.08
CA ASP A 729 23.16 -44.32 -18.95
C ASP A 729 21.80 -44.42 -18.26
N ARG A 730 20.72 -44.18 -19.03
CA ARG A 730 19.37 -44.18 -18.50
C ARG A 730 18.95 -45.55 -17.95
N ALA A 731 19.34 -46.64 -18.62
CA ALA A 731 19.09 -48.00 -18.14
C ALA A 731 19.91 -48.35 -16.90
N GLU A 732 21.00 -47.62 -16.62
CA GLU A 732 21.79 -47.75 -15.39
C GLU A 732 21.16 -46.98 -14.23
N LEU A 733 20.64 -45.77 -14.49
CA LEU A 733 19.92 -44.97 -13.50
C LEU A 733 18.60 -45.61 -13.07
N GLU A 734 17.86 -46.19 -14.02
CA GLU A 734 16.55 -46.82 -13.77
C GLU A 734 16.62 -48.07 -12.86
N LYS A 735 17.82 -48.59 -12.58
CA LYS A 735 18.04 -49.67 -11.59
C LYS A 735 17.90 -49.20 -10.14
N TYR A 736 17.93 -47.89 -9.89
CA TYR A 736 17.99 -47.31 -8.55
C TYR A 736 16.83 -46.33 -8.28
N PRO A 737 16.41 -46.13 -7.01
CA PRO A 737 15.27 -45.28 -6.69
C PRO A 737 15.43 -43.81 -7.11
N LYS A 738 14.36 -43.23 -7.70
CA LYS A 738 14.28 -41.78 -7.99
C LYS A 738 14.50 -40.96 -6.72
N GLY A 739 15.35 -39.96 -6.78
CA GLY A 739 15.84 -39.22 -5.63
C GLY A 739 17.25 -39.59 -5.19
N TYR A 740 17.78 -40.74 -5.63
CA TYR A 740 19.09 -41.24 -5.21
C TYR A 740 19.88 -41.85 -6.38
N GLN A 741 19.22 -42.08 -7.53
CA GLN A 741 19.76 -42.76 -8.70
C GLN A 741 21.16 -42.31 -9.16
N TYR A 742 21.46 -41.02 -9.17
CA TYR A 742 22.77 -40.53 -9.62
C TYR A 742 23.89 -40.85 -8.63
N LEU A 743 23.62 -40.67 -7.33
CA LEU A 743 24.56 -40.99 -6.26
C LEU A 743 24.72 -42.51 -6.12
N ALA A 744 23.62 -43.27 -6.25
CA ALA A 744 23.61 -44.72 -6.26
C ALA A 744 24.49 -45.32 -7.37
N VAL A 745 24.37 -44.83 -8.61
CA VAL A 745 25.22 -45.29 -9.72
C VAL A 745 26.69 -44.93 -9.47
N ALA A 746 26.97 -43.74 -8.96
CA ALA A 746 28.34 -43.33 -8.64
C ALA A 746 28.95 -44.21 -7.54
N GLN A 747 28.21 -44.50 -6.46
CA GLN A 747 28.65 -45.37 -5.37
C GLN A 747 28.78 -46.83 -5.80
N ALA A 748 27.87 -47.34 -6.64
CA ALA A 748 27.95 -48.68 -7.21
C ALA A 748 29.20 -48.87 -8.08
N LYS A 749 29.56 -47.87 -8.90
CA LYS A 749 30.80 -47.89 -9.71
C LYS A 749 32.06 -47.90 -8.86
N LEU A 750 31.99 -47.37 -7.64
CA LEU A 750 33.05 -47.40 -6.65
C LEU A 750 33.04 -48.68 -5.79
N GLY A 751 32.14 -49.64 -6.08
CA GLY A 751 32.07 -50.94 -5.41
C GLY A 751 31.29 -50.96 -4.10
N HIS A 752 30.55 -49.90 -3.77
CA HIS A 752 29.73 -49.88 -2.55
C HIS A 752 28.42 -50.66 -2.73
N PRO A 753 27.96 -51.39 -1.69
CA PRO A 753 26.63 -51.99 -1.68
C PRO A 753 25.55 -50.90 -1.62
N ILE A 754 24.55 -50.99 -2.50
CA ILE A 754 23.51 -49.97 -2.65
C ILE A 754 22.15 -50.51 -2.18
N LEU A 755 21.45 -49.71 -1.38
CA LEU A 755 20.09 -49.98 -0.93
C LEU A 755 19.10 -49.61 -2.04
N ASN A 756 18.48 -50.62 -2.64
CA ASN A 756 17.60 -50.47 -3.80
C ASN A 756 16.12 -50.28 -3.41
N ASP A 757 15.78 -50.45 -2.15
CA ASP A 757 14.43 -50.49 -1.59
C ASP A 757 14.09 -49.25 -0.75
N LEU A 758 14.88 -48.18 -0.87
CA LEU A 758 14.67 -46.94 -0.14
C LEU A 758 13.22 -46.42 -0.32
N PRO A 759 12.58 -45.91 0.75
CA PRO A 759 11.25 -45.33 0.65
C PRO A 759 11.22 -44.16 -0.34
N THR A 760 10.38 -44.27 -1.36
CA THR A 760 10.09 -43.21 -2.32
C THR A 760 8.59 -43.03 -2.44
N MET A 761 8.10 -41.84 -2.80
CA MET A 761 6.66 -41.54 -2.87
C MET A 761 5.83 -42.54 -3.72
N ASN A 762 6.50 -43.36 -4.54
CA ASN A 762 5.90 -44.28 -5.47
C ASN A 762 6.07 -45.76 -5.09
N ASN A 763 6.64 -46.11 -3.93
CA ASN A 763 6.80 -47.51 -3.52
C ASN A 763 6.13 -47.84 -2.18
N LYS A 764 5.85 -49.14 -1.97
CA LYS A 764 5.12 -49.62 -0.80
C LYS A 764 5.81 -49.28 0.53
N ALA A 765 7.15 -49.18 0.55
CA ALA A 765 7.91 -48.80 1.73
C ALA A 765 7.55 -47.40 2.25
N PHE A 766 7.21 -46.46 1.35
CA PHE A 766 6.73 -45.13 1.73
C PHE A 766 5.34 -45.15 2.38
N TYR A 767 4.42 -45.99 1.91
CA TYR A 767 3.09 -46.12 2.53
C TYR A 767 3.12 -46.92 3.83
N LYS A 768 3.96 -47.96 3.91
CA LYS A 768 4.24 -48.71 5.15
C LYS A 768 4.79 -47.81 6.27
N LEU A 769 5.51 -46.73 5.91
CA LEU A 769 5.95 -45.71 6.87
C LEU A 769 4.76 -44.98 7.52
N TYR A 770 3.73 -44.63 6.76
CA TYR A 770 2.52 -44.00 7.33
C TYR A 770 1.67 -45.00 8.13
N GLU A 771 1.56 -46.25 7.68
CA GLU A 771 0.88 -47.31 8.45
C GLU A 771 1.60 -47.61 9.77
N ALA A 772 2.92 -47.59 9.75
CA ALA A 772 3.77 -47.70 10.94
C ALA A 772 3.56 -46.50 11.88
N MET A 773 3.39 -45.29 11.35
CA MET A 773 3.10 -44.09 12.14
C MET A 773 1.71 -44.14 12.78
N ASP A 774 0.69 -44.60 12.05
CA ASP A 774 -0.66 -44.77 12.58
C ASP A 774 -0.71 -45.87 13.65
N ALA A 775 -0.08 -47.03 13.40
CA ALA A 775 0.03 -48.09 14.39
C ALA A 775 0.77 -47.63 15.65
N TRP A 776 1.81 -46.81 15.50
CA TRP A 776 2.55 -46.22 16.62
C TRP A 776 1.71 -45.22 17.43
N MET A 777 0.94 -44.35 16.77
CA MET A 777 0.04 -43.40 17.46
C MET A 777 -1.04 -44.11 18.27
N GLU A 778 -1.43 -45.31 17.84
CA GLU A 778 -2.36 -46.19 18.56
C GLU A 778 -1.67 -47.12 19.57
N ALA A 779 -0.38 -46.90 19.84
CA ALA A 779 0.46 -47.70 20.75
C ALA A 779 0.58 -49.19 20.38
N ARG A 780 0.44 -49.53 19.09
CA ARG A 780 0.65 -50.89 18.55
C ARG A 780 2.13 -51.13 18.19
N PRO A 781 2.63 -52.38 18.25
CA PRO A 781 4.02 -52.70 17.88
C PRO A 781 4.32 -52.45 16.39
N VAL A 782 5.46 -51.82 16.08
CA VAL A 782 5.80 -51.36 14.72
C VAL A 782 6.88 -52.22 14.05
N GLY A 783 7.60 -53.03 14.82
CA GLY A 783 8.81 -53.74 14.36
C GLY A 783 8.61 -54.66 13.16
N ASP A 784 7.46 -55.34 13.08
CA ASP A 784 7.18 -56.29 12.01
C ASP A 784 6.69 -55.62 10.70
N LEU A 785 6.21 -54.37 10.76
CA LEU A 785 5.65 -53.63 9.61
C LEU A 785 6.74 -53.08 8.66
N LEU A 786 7.90 -52.72 9.22
CA LEU A 786 9.00 -52.09 8.49
C LEU A 786 10.12 -53.06 8.11
N GLU A 787 9.97 -54.36 8.42
CA GLU A 787 10.93 -55.43 8.08
C GLU A 787 12.37 -55.11 8.54
N ILE A 788 12.52 -54.38 9.64
CA ILE A 788 13.84 -53.99 10.16
C ILE A 788 14.57 -55.27 10.62
N PRO A 789 15.78 -55.56 10.13
CA PRO A 789 16.50 -56.79 10.48
C PRO A 789 16.66 -56.92 12.00
N LYS A 790 16.27 -58.07 12.57
CA LYS A 790 16.38 -58.34 14.02
C LYS A 790 17.81 -58.22 14.57
N GLU A 791 18.80 -58.30 13.69
CA GLU A 791 20.23 -58.17 13.98
C GLU A 791 20.68 -56.71 14.20
N ALA A 792 19.88 -55.74 13.74
CA ALA A 792 20.10 -54.31 13.97
C ALA A 792 19.42 -53.80 15.26
N SER A 793 18.96 -54.71 16.13
CA SER A 793 18.43 -54.37 17.45
C SER A 793 19.59 -54.15 18.43
N PRO A 794 19.81 -52.94 18.97
CA PRO A 794 20.82 -52.75 20.00
C PRO A 794 20.40 -53.55 21.23
N ARG A 795 21.29 -54.43 21.70
CA ARG A 795 21.18 -55.05 23.02
C ARG A 795 21.27 -53.95 24.07
N TYR A 796 20.29 -53.97 24.97
CA TYR A 796 20.02 -53.05 26.08
C TYR A 796 21.24 -52.37 26.70
#